data_AF-H0PT06-F1
#
_entry.id   AF-H0PT06-F1
#
_cell.length_a   1.000
_cell.length_b   1.000
_cell.length_c   1.000
_cell.angle_alpha   90.00
_cell.angle_beta   90.00
_cell.angle_gamma   90.00
#
_symmetry.space_group_name_H-M   'P 1'
#
loop_
_entity.id
_entity.type
_entity.pdbx_description
1 polymer ?
#
loop_
_entity_poly.entity_id
_entity_poly.type
_entity_poly.pdbx_seq_one_letter_code
_entity_poly.pdbx_strand_id
1 'polypeptide(L)'
;MIRSIAKDRRWVFGGVAGILAGVGYLAPLMGVLTPTAVVIALLLGLSVAVGAALMRANGPRHLLLTLPFSLMAAVIVAVSIPLVKDGYADVRITATGQRNPASKSSEVFVRLISGSVLGLRDFEGDGWEKRGDVFVSYQNQPNVLLYRGAWGSPAALRFVRHPYSGIVEANIGGETHRIDLFAEREAYVDVPLPEATISWKGYLQRGSVIAGLTVLFAGVGLSFTSAGLFAGVVYFAAVLTSCLVLGAVRNDSYSGSAEFVAFMAEEAPGRVEMDAGYGFTPALVLPVKSGASKISSFEFANPLEWKIGIDGGSLRAFRDLDGSSDAPVSGSDNGCAIRSPGRCVYEVLGTDAKIWLQHGGEQRSVALPATVEGGTRLFLLVERESGRMTVSTSRAFVLLTPWDQFSRRIQAVRIIDADDAPAAKLVRLMSDGVGGYRMTPRRADGAFSVPHLDRPDTASYAGVKVMAVLMALSFVVLIGVAWRVVADLLKSYRAGRRVEVAAVLAASLFWVGAALAAGWPAVVGWDGFSPYIQVETGSVTLWYGIGYPLIVGGFLLLGSGAVITAWSAGLTLVVLLGAAAGVMRYCERTTRLVVAALFVVVPPLTAMGIGMLTHLRDAMNGLLLAVFAIGCFATALDWPALSQERRRLSAAGLLALGLMLALLRIDNLPTALFIASALIWVVVANRRQRVGLMLLVWVALLGVGPVVERLVIPDRIAAETEKRSYEATALINPLVGVLVRGRGQMDDAERAELRAILDKVMDISVAEKQWTPYNIIYWHETASLRPVPDRDVIRALRAIFVKTAVTHPVLFFEMRLATFVGTLGHTWETPEGGAKSALNHGLGGFHDHLQTDSPQWKRTAEIYGFAPDAHLSSHAAKMLQEWSSSTASTVLPLLLCLAIALRIRRHPCASIIAIGELMRAAVFFLLAPASVFLYLFDLHILGFLLPLLAGTEVAARRRRNSLEGSH
;
A
#
# COMPACT_ATOMS: atom_id res chain seq x y z
N MET A 1 11.24 -37.16 -29.01
CA MET A 1 10.41 -36.45 -28.02
C MET A 1 8.92 -36.48 -28.39
N ILE A 2 8.53 -36.00 -29.57
CA ILE A 2 7.12 -36.00 -30.05
C ILE A 2 6.51 -37.42 -30.16
N ARG A 3 7.27 -38.42 -30.62
CA ARG A 3 6.81 -39.83 -30.67
C ARG A 3 6.59 -40.49 -29.28
N SER A 4 7.19 -39.95 -28.21
CA SER A 4 6.98 -40.44 -26.83
C SER A 4 5.73 -39.84 -26.20
N ILE A 5 5.34 -38.62 -26.61
CA ILE A 5 4.15 -37.91 -26.12
C ILE A 5 2.88 -38.51 -26.74
N ALA A 6 2.95 -39.00 -27.99
CA ALA A 6 1.81 -39.58 -28.69
C ALA A 6 1.37 -40.98 -28.19
N LYS A 7 2.24 -41.72 -27.48
CA LYS A 7 1.94 -43.09 -27.01
C LYS A 7 1.12 -43.15 -25.72
N ASP A 8 0.99 -42.03 -25.02
CA ASP A 8 0.45 -42.00 -23.67
C ASP A 8 -0.89 -41.25 -23.66
N ARG A 9 -1.96 -41.92 -24.14
CA ARG A 9 -3.33 -41.39 -24.33
C ARG A 9 -3.92 -40.69 -23.10
N ARG A 10 -3.35 -40.93 -21.91
CA ARG A 10 -3.77 -40.37 -20.62
C ARG A 10 -3.41 -38.90 -20.43
N TRP A 11 -2.38 -38.39 -21.13
CA TRP A 11 -1.96 -36.97 -21.07
C TRP A 11 -2.90 -36.05 -21.83
N VAL A 12 -3.33 -36.51 -23.00
CA VAL A 12 -4.38 -35.86 -23.78
C VAL A 12 -5.67 -35.83 -22.96
N PHE A 13 -6.01 -36.92 -22.27
CA PHE A 13 -7.20 -36.98 -21.42
C PHE A 13 -7.14 -36.06 -20.18
N GLY A 14 -6.00 -36.01 -19.48
CA GLY A 14 -5.82 -35.12 -18.33
C GLY A 14 -5.76 -33.64 -18.71
N GLY A 15 -5.11 -33.32 -19.84
CA GLY A 15 -5.11 -31.97 -20.42
C GLY A 15 -6.48 -31.54 -20.90
N VAL A 16 -7.21 -32.40 -21.62
CA VAL A 16 -8.58 -32.15 -22.08
C VAL A 16 -9.55 -32.04 -20.90
N ALA A 17 -9.44 -32.90 -19.88
CA ALA A 17 -10.27 -32.79 -18.68
C ALA A 17 -9.95 -31.52 -17.86
N GLY A 18 -8.68 -31.11 -17.79
CA GLY A 18 -8.28 -29.84 -17.15
C GLY A 18 -8.75 -28.61 -17.92
N ILE A 19 -8.71 -28.65 -19.26
CA ILE A 19 -9.27 -27.60 -20.13
C ILE A 19 -10.79 -27.55 -19.97
N LEU A 20 -11.48 -28.69 -19.99
CA LEU A 20 -12.94 -28.77 -19.83
C LEU A 20 -13.40 -28.33 -18.44
N ALA A 21 -12.66 -28.68 -17.38
CA ALA A 21 -12.94 -28.20 -16.03
C ALA A 21 -12.64 -26.70 -15.89
N GLY A 22 -11.54 -26.21 -16.46
CA GLY A 22 -11.20 -24.78 -16.48
C GLY A 22 -12.21 -23.95 -17.25
N VAL A 23 -12.61 -24.38 -18.45
CA VAL A 23 -13.62 -23.72 -19.28
C VAL A 23 -15.00 -23.82 -18.64
N GLY A 24 -15.39 -24.99 -18.13
CA GLY A 24 -16.69 -25.22 -17.50
C GLY A 24 -16.89 -24.46 -16.19
N TYR A 25 -15.81 -24.19 -15.45
CA TYR A 25 -15.87 -23.44 -14.18
C TYR A 25 -15.67 -21.92 -14.37
N LEU A 26 -14.90 -21.49 -15.38
CA LEU A 26 -14.64 -20.06 -15.64
C LEU A 26 -15.68 -19.39 -16.55
N ALA A 27 -16.34 -20.13 -17.44
CA ALA A 27 -17.37 -19.58 -18.34
C ALA A 27 -18.57 -18.96 -17.59
N PRO A 28 -19.08 -19.54 -16.48
CA PRO A 28 -20.14 -18.92 -15.68
C PRO A 28 -19.65 -17.69 -14.89
N LEU A 29 -18.38 -17.66 -14.47
CA LEU A 29 -17.81 -16.57 -13.65
C LEU A 29 -17.47 -15.31 -14.45
N MET A 30 -17.18 -15.42 -15.75
CA MET A 30 -16.69 -14.29 -16.55
C MET A 30 -17.72 -13.69 -17.51
N GLY A 31 -18.92 -14.25 -17.64
CA GLY A 31 -20.04 -13.70 -18.43
C GLY A 31 -19.83 -13.62 -19.96
N VAL A 32 -18.58 -13.61 -20.44
CA VAL A 32 -18.17 -13.57 -21.86
C VAL A 32 -16.81 -14.28 -22.04
N LEU A 33 -16.70 -15.15 -23.05
CA LEU A 33 -15.43 -15.74 -23.50
C LEU A 33 -14.57 -14.68 -24.20
N THR A 34 -13.79 -13.93 -23.41
CA THR A 34 -12.75 -13.04 -23.95
C THR A 34 -11.53 -13.86 -24.44
N PRO A 35 -10.74 -13.37 -25.41
CA PRO A 35 -9.50 -14.03 -25.83
C PRO A 35 -8.56 -14.33 -24.64
N THR A 36 -8.54 -13.42 -23.67
CA THR A 36 -7.79 -13.56 -22.42
C THR A 36 -8.32 -14.72 -21.57
N ALA A 37 -9.63 -14.94 -21.50
CA ALA A 37 -10.24 -16.07 -20.80
C ALA A 37 -9.91 -17.42 -21.43
N VAL A 38 -9.92 -17.49 -22.76
CA VAL A 38 -9.53 -18.70 -23.53
C VAL A 38 -8.06 -19.03 -23.30
N VAL A 39 -7.20 -18.01 -23.32
CA VAL A 39 -5.77 -18.15 -23.02
C VAL A 39 -5.57 -18.67 -21.58
N ILE A 40 -6.22 -18.07 -20.58
CA ILE A 40 -6.13 -18.52 -19.17
C ILE A 40 -6.60 -19.98 -19.02
N ALA A 41 -7.70 -20.38 -19.65
CA ALA A 41 -8.22 -21.74 -19.55
C ALA A 41 -7.31 -22.79 -20.22
N LEU A 42 -6.76 -22.49 -21.40
CA LEU A 42 -5.77 -23.35 -22.08
C LEU A 42 -4.51 -23.52 -21.22
N LEU A 43 -4.08 -22.46 -20.56
CA LEU A 43 -2.88 -22.44 -19.73
C LEU A 43 -3.07 -23.15 -18.39
N LEU A 44 -4.28 -23.09 -17.80
CA LEU A 44 -4.66 -23.90 -16.65
C LEU A 44 -4.66 -25.39 -16.98
N GLY A 45 -5.24 -25.77 -18.13
CA GLY A 45 -5.19 -27.14 -18.63
C GLY A 45 -3.76 -27.64 -18.87
N LEU A 46 -2.88 -26.78 -19.37
CA LEU A 46 -1.46 -27.08 -19.54
C LEU A 46 -0.74 -27.23 -18.19
N SER A 47 -1.01 -26.36 -17.21
CA SER A 47 -0.49 -26.47 -15.84
C SER A 47 -0.94 -27.77 -15.14
N VAL A 48 -2.17 -28.23 -15.35
CA VAL A 48 -2.67 -29.53 -14.86
C VAL A 48 -1.89 -30.68 -15.47
N ALA A 49 -1.73 -30.67 -16.80
CA ALA A 49 -0.96 -31.69 -17.52
C ALA A 49 0.50 -31.74 -17.02
N VAL A 50 1.05 -30.61 -16.59
CA VAL A 50 2.46 -30.49 -16.19
C VAL A 50 2.68 -30.76 -14.71
N GLY A 51 1.74 -30.40 -13.84
CA GLY A 51 1.69 -30.92 -12.47
C GLY A 51 1.73 -32.44 -12.50
N ALA A 52 0.89 -33.06 -13.34
CA ALA A 52 0.93 -34.51 -13.57
C ALA A 52 2.26 -35.02 -14.14
N ALA A 53 2.99 -34.20 -14.92
CA ALA A 53 4.33 -34.52 -15.42
C ALA A 53 5.41 -34.50 -14.35
N LEU A 54 5.43 -33.43 -13.55
CA LEU A 54 6.36 -33.23 -12.45
C LEU A 54 6.16 -34.29 -11.37
N MET A 55 4.91 -34.74 -11.16
CA MET A 55 4.57 -35.86 -10.27
C MET A 55 5.19 -37.21 -10.69
N ARG A 56 5.63 -37.36 -11.94
CA ARG A 56 6.25 -38.59 -12.47
C ARG A 56 7.73 -38.46 -12.83
N ALA A 57 8.29 -37.25 -12.85
CA ALA A 57 9.66 -37.02 -13.25
C ALA A 57 10.64 -37.22 -12.07
N ASN A 58 11.31 -38.38 -12.02
CA ASN A 58 12.49 -38.57 -11.18
C ASN A 58 13.75 -38.07 -11.91
N GLY A 59 14.67 -37.42 -11.17
CA GLY A 59 15.97 -36.97 -11.71
C GLY A 59 15.92 -35.64 -12.49
N PRO A 60 16.99 -35.21 -13.17
CA PRO A 60 17.20 -33.84 -13.69
C PRO A 60 16.16 -33.33 -14.71
N ARG A 61 15.28 -34.21 -15.20
CA ARG A 61 14.18 -33.87 -16.10
C ARG A 61 13.13 -32.95 -15.46
N HIS A 62 13.02 -32.94 -14.14
CA HIS A 62 12.12 -32.03 -13.42
C HIS A 62 12.50 -30.55 -13.61
N LEU A 63 13.80 -30.24 -13.72
CA LEU A 63 14.31 -28.88 -13.93
C LEU A 63 13.98 -28.34 -15.32
N LEU A 64 14.13 -29.20 -16.35
CA LEU A 64 13.73 -28.91 -17.73
C LEU A 64 12.23 -28.62 -17.85
N LEU A 65 11.42 -29.14 -16.93
CA LEU A 65 9.97 -28.93 -16.87
C LEU A 65 9.53 -27.93 -15.79
N THR A 66 10.42 -27.39 -14.96
CA THR A 66 10.01 -26.40 -13.93
C THR A 66 10.30 -24.98 -14.40
N LEU A 67 11.44 -24.77 -15.07
CA LEU A 67 11.88 -23.43 -15.48
C LEU A 67 11.00 -22.81 -16.58
N PRO A 68 10.67 -23.51 -17.70
CA PRO A 68 9.83 -22.93 -18.76
C PRO A 68 8.41 -22.65 -18.27
N PHE A 69 7.91 -23.46 -17.33
CA PHE A 69 6.57 -23.33 -16.78
C PHE A 69 6.48 -22.23 -15.73
N SER A 70 7.50 -22.09 -14.89
CA SER A 70 7.63 -20.94 -13.99
C SER A 70 7.73 -19.64 -14.78
N LEU A 71 8.44 -19.65 -15.93
CA LEU A 71 8.48 -18.53 -16.86
C LEU A 71 7.11 -18.26 -17.48
N MET A 72 6.40 -19.29 -17.94
CA MET A 72 5.06 -19.14 -18.48
C MET A 72 4.08 -18.59 -17.45
N ALA A 73 4.05 -19.13 -16.23
CA ALA A 73 3.25 -18.63 -15.11
C ALA A 73 3.58 -17.15 -14.80
N ALA A 74 4.87 -16.81 -14.77
CA ALA A 74 5.32 -15.44 -14.57
C ALA A 74 4.89 -14.49 -15.70
N VAL A 75 4.98 -14.93 -16.96
CA VAL A 75 4.51 -14.16 -18.12
C VAL A 75 3.01 -13.92 -18.05
N ILE A 76 2.22 -14.93 -17.69
CA ILE A 76 0.76 -14.80 -17.53
C ILE A 76 0.43 -13.73 -16.50
N VAL A 77 1.11 -13.80 -15.35
CA VAL A 77 0.90 -12.82 -14.29
C VAL A 77 1.32 -11.43 -14.76
N ALA A 78 2.48 -11.30 -15.38
CA ALA A 78 3.05 -10.02 -15.76
C ALA A 78 2.37 -9.33 -16.95
N VAL A 79 1.83 -10.09 -17.91
CA VAL A 79 1.08 -9.56 -19.06
C VAL A 79 -0.25 -8.96 -18.62
N SER A 80 -0.84 -9.49 -17.56
CA SER A 80 -2.10 -8.99 -17.00
C SER A 80 -1.92 -7.74 -16.13
N ILE A 81 -0.69 -7.37 -15.79
CA ILE A 81 -0.38 -6.11 -15.12
C ILE A 81 -0.28 -5.01 -16.19
N PRO A 82 -1.08 -3.93 -16.12
CA PRO A 82 -0.99 -2.82 -17.07
C PRO A 82 0.44 -2.27 -17.12
N LEU A 83 0.95 -2.00 -18.33
CA LEU A 83 2.24 -1.33 -18.47
C LEU A 83 2.12 0.10 -17.98
N VAL A 84 3.08 0.52 -17.16
CA VAL A 84 3.18 1.92 -16.76
C VAL A 84 3.43 2.74 -18.02
N LYS A 85 2.50 3.67 -18.28
CA LYS A 85 2.58 4.67 -19.34
C LYS A 85 3.24 5.91 -18.75
N ASP A 86 4.54 6.07 -18.98
CA ASP A 86 5.38 7.16 -18.45
C ASP A 86 6.16 7.92 -19.53
N GLY A 87 6.05 7.52 -20.80
CA GLY A 87 6.63 8.22 -21.95
C GLY A 87 5.78 9.40 -22.41
N TYR A 88 5.48 10.33 -21.49
CA TYR A 88 4.84 11.61 -21.80
C TYR A 88 5.84 12.53 -22.49
N ALA A 89 5.40 13.22 -23.54
CA ALA A 89 6.26 14.19 -24.24
C ALA A 89 6.47 15.44 -23.36
N ASP A 90 7.68 16.01 -23.38
CA ASP A 90 7.88 17.35 -22.82
C ASP A 90 7.02 18.35 -23.61
N VAL A 91 6.28 19.18 -22.88
CA VAL A 91 5.44 20.23 -23.44
C VAL A 91 6.05 21.57 -23.08
N ARG A 92 6.38 22.36 -24.10
CA ARG A 92 6.90 23.72 -23.94
C ARG A 92 6.00 24.69 -24.68
N ILE A 93 5.38 25.61 -23.95
CA ILE A 93 4.48 26.63 -24.49
C ILE A 93 5.17 27.98 -24.37
N THR A 94 5.42 28.64 -25.49
CA THR A 94 6.03 29.98 -25.53
C THR A 94 4.99 30.99 -25.97
N ALA A 95 4.62 31.91 -25.07
CA ALA A 95 3.85 33.09 -25.44
C ALA A 95 4.81 34.08 -26.10
N THR A 96 4.70 34.30 -27.42
CA THR A 96 5.79 34.91 -28.20
C THR A 96 5.91 36.44 -28.07
N GLY A 97 4.90 37.13 -27.53
CA GLY A 97 4.82 38.59 -27.57
C GLY A 97 4.39 39.16 -28.92
N GLN A 98 4.30 38.33 -29.97
CA GLN A 98 3.82 38.75 -31.28
C GLN A 98 2.30 38.66 -31.33
N ARG A 99 1.68 39.53 -32.13
CA ARG A 99 0.22 39.57 -32.30
C ARG A 99 -0.15 39.69 -33.77
N ASN A 100 -1.32 39.17 -34.12
CA ASN A 100 -1.97 39.49 -35.39
C ASN A 100 -2.22 41.01 -35.48
N PRO A 101 -2.03 41.66 -36.64
CA PRO A 101 -2.32 43.10 -36.80
C PRO A 101 -3.74 43.52 -36.38
N ALA A 102 -4.72 42.60 -36.48
CA ALA A 102 -6.10 42.84 -36.06
C ALA A 102 -6.33 42.62 -34.55
N SER A 103 -5.35 42.05 -33.83
CA SER A 103 -5.47 41.80 -32.39
C SER A 103 -5.14 43.04 -31.56
N LYS A 104 -5.91 43.22 -30.48
CA LYS A 104 -5.76 44.33 -29.54
C LYS A 104 -4.59 44.14 -28.57
N SER A 105 -4.12 42.90 -28.37
CA SER A 105 -3.03 42.56 -27.43
C SER A 105 -2.28 41.29 -27.88
N SER A 106 -1.39 40.76 -27.04
CA SER A 106 -0.60 39.53 -27.28
C SER A 106 -0.85 38.45 -26.22
N GLU A 107 -2.04 38.46 -25.60
CA GLU A 107 -2.34 37.58 -24.48
C GLU A 107 -2.41 36.11 -24.90
N VAL A 108 -1.97 35.21 -24.04
CA VAL A 108 -2.05 33.77 -24.27
C VAL A 108 -2.65 33.11 -23.04
N PHE A 109 -3.74 32.38 -23.25
CA PHE A 109 -4.43 31.60 -22.23
C PHE A 109 -4.35 30.13 -22.62
N VAL A 110 -3.89 29.27 -21.71
CA VAL A 110 -3.75 27.84 -21.95
C VAL A 110 -4.27 27.01 -20.79
N ARG A 111 -4.94 25.90 -21.12
CA ARG A 111 -5.47 24.92 -20.18
C ARG A 111 -5.12 23.51 -20.65
N LEU A 112 -4.77 22.63 -19.72
CA LEU A 112 -4.66 21.21 -20.02
C LEU A 112 -6.03 20.53 -19.88
N ILE A 113 -6.50 19.91 -20.95
CA ILE A 113 -7.64 18.99 -20.95
C ILE A 113 -7.04 17.59 -20.90
N SER A 114 -7.35 16.79 -19.87
CA SER A 114 -6.74 15.47 -19.71
C SER A 114 -7.67 14.52 -18.98
N GLY A 115 -7.61 13.22 -19.29
CA GLY A 115 -8.28 12.12 -18.59
C GLY A 115 -7.79 11.80 -17.17
N SER A 116 -6.80 12.52 -16.62
CA SER A 116 -6.25 12.31 -15.28
C SER A 116 -6.12 13.61 -14.47
N VAL A 117 -6.20 13.50 -13.13
CA VAL A 117 -6.02 14.59 -12.15
C VAL A 117 -4.59 15.11 -12.09
N LEU A 118 -3.62 14.27 -12.47
CA LEU A 118 -2.21 14.53 -12.20
C LEU A 118 -1.65 15.75 -13.00
N GLY A 119 -2.39 16.27 -13.98
CA GLY A 119 -1.83 17.17 -14.99
C GLY A 119 -1.80 18.68 -14.69
N LEU A 120 -2.20 19.16 -13.51
CA LEU A 120 -2.25 20.62 -13.23
C LEU A 120 -1.20 21.14 -12.23
N ARG A 121 -0.38 20.26 -11.65
CA ARG A 121 0.65 20.63 -10.66
C ARG A 121 2.04 20.84 -11.27
N ASP A 122 2.29 20.34 -12.48
CA ASP A 122 3.64 20.22 -13.05
C ASP A 122 3.95 21.27 -14.13
N PHE A 123 3.17 22.35 -14.18
CA PHE A 123 3.44 23.51 -15.03
C PHE A 123 4.35 24.49 -14.28
N GLU A 124 5.53 24.76 -14.83
CA GLU A 124 6.53 25.69 -14.30
C GLU A 124 6.86 26.75 -15.35
N GLY A 125 6.83 28.03 -15.00
CA GLY A 125 7.17 29.10 -15.94
C GLY A 125 7.09 30.49 -15.33
N ASP A 126 8.21 31.21 -15.36
CA ASP A 126 8.25 32.62 -14.98
C ASP A 126 7.47 33.48 -16.01
N GLY A 127 6.77 34.50 -15.53
CA GLY A 127 5.95 35.37 -16.38
C GLY A 127 4.61 34.78 -16.85
N TRP A 128 4.17 33.70 -16.20
CA TRP A 128 2.83 33.13 -16.33
C TRP A 128 2.07 33.25 -15.01
N GLU A 129 0.83 33.73 -15.07
CA GLU A 129 -0.07 33.84 -13.93
C GLU A 129 -1.07 32.69 -13.97
N LYS A 130 -1.24 31.97 -12.86
CA LYS A 130 -2.24 30.91 -12.73
C LYS A 130 -3.56 31.49 -12.23
N ARG A 131 -4.63 31.36 -13.03
CA ARG A 131 -5.99 31.79 -12.68
C ARG A 131 -6.93 30.59 -12.76
N GLY A 132 -7.22 29.98 -11.61
CA GLY A 132 -7.97 28.72 -11.56
C GLY A 132 -7.20 27.58 -12.22
N ASP A 133 -7.76 26.99 -13.27
CA ASP A 133 -7.16 25.91 -14.08
C ASP A 133 -6.57 26.39 -15.40
N VAL A 134 -6.47 27.70 -15.60
CA VAL A 134 -5.90 28.34 -16.79
C VAL A 134 -4.60 29.06 -16.43
N PHE A 135 -3.59 28.93 -17.27
CA PHE A 135 -2.36 29.72 -17.22
C PHE A 135 -2.45 30.86 -18.23
N VAL A 136 -2.06 32.06 -17.79
CA VAL A 136 -2.17 33.29 -18.57
C VAL A 136 -0.81 33.97 -18.66
N SER A 137 -0.40 34.33 -19.87
CA SER A 137 0.73 35.23 -20.10
C SER A 137 0.26 36.47 -20.83
N TYR A 138 0.57 37.65 -20.29
CA TYR A 138 0.15 38.94 -20.84
C TYR A 138 1.19 40.07 -20.65
N GLN A 139 2.23 39.87 -19.83
CA GLN A 139 3.29 40.84 -19.57
C GLN A 139 4.68 40.21 -19.75
N ASN A 140 5.68 41.03 -20.05
CA ASN A 140 7.09 40.63 -20.17
C ASN A 140 7.35 39.46 -21.15
N GLN A 141 6.54 39.35 -22.22
CA GLN A 141 6.71 38.31 -23.23
C GLN A 141 7.93 38.60 -24.13
N PRO A 142 8.65 37.58 -24.62
CA PRO A 142 8.27 36.17 -24.62
C PRO A 142 8.53 35.43 -23.30
N ASN A 143 7.54 34.64 -22.86
CA ASN A 143 7.64 33.81 -21.64
C ASN A 143 7.34 32.35 -21.95
N VAL A 144 8.00 31.45 -21.22
CA VAL A 144 7.94 30.00 -21.45
C VAL A 144 7.26 29.32 -20.28
N LEU A 145 6.27 28.49 -20.59
CA LEU A 145 5.62 27.57 -19.68
C LEU A 145 6.05 26.15 -20.03
N LEU A 146 6.67 25.45 -19.09
CA LEU A 146 7.14 24.08 -19.23
C LEU A 146 6.20 23.15 -18.49
N TYR A 147 5.91 22.01 -19.10
CA TYR A 147 5.13 20.96 -18.49
C TYR A 147 5.79 19.60 -18.70
N ARG A 148 6.05 18.93 -17.58
CA ARG A 148 6.73 17.62 -17.51
C ARG A 148 5.90 16.58 -16.77
N GLY A 149 4.60 16.83 -16.65
CA GLY A 149 3.66 15.99 -15.91
C GLY A 149 3.02 14.88 -16.74
N ALA A 150 2.39 13.92 -16.05
CA ALA A 150 1.60 12.87 -16.67
C ALA A 150 0.19 13.35 -17.03
N TRP A 151 -0.37 12.89 -18.16
CA TRP A 151 -1.76 13.17 -18.56
C TRP A 151 -2.55 11.89 -18.90
N GLY A 152 -3.82 11.80 -18.52
CA GLY A 152 -4.70 10.71 -18.95
C GLY A 152 -5.16 10.90 -20.41
N SER A 153 -5.29 9.80 -21.16
CA SER A 153 -5.84 9.81 -22.52
C SER A 153 -7.38 9.82 -22.49
N PRO A 154 -8.06 10.61 -23.34
CA PRO A 154 -7.51 11.60 -24.29
C PRO A 154 -7.04 12.88 -23.57
N ALA A 155 -6.02 13.55 -24.13
CA ALA A 155 -5.54 14.84 -23.63
C ALA A 155 -5.25 15.85 -24.74
N ALA A 156 -5.38 17.14 -24.43
CA ALA A 156 -5.10 18.25 -25.32
C ALA A 156 -4.72 19.52 -24.54
N LEU A 157 -3.91 20.38 -25.15
CA LEU A 157 -3.74 21.77 -24.71
C LEU A 157 -4.81 22.62 -25.38
N ARG A 158 -5.69 23.20 -24.58
CA ARG A 158 -6.71 24.14 -25.04
C ARG A 158 -6.18 25.56 -24.93
N PHE A 159 -6.08 26.24 -26.06
CA PHE A 159 -5.80 27.67 -26.11
C PHE A 159 -7.07 28.46 -26.37
N VAL A 160 -7.22 29.59 -25.69
CA VAL A 160 -8.33 30.51 -25.92
C VAL A 160 -7.99 31.43 -27.08
N ARG A 161 -8.94 31.61 -28.00
CA ARG A 161 -8.86 32.53 -29.12
C ARG A 161 -9.83 33.68 -28.91
N HIS A 162 -9.35 34.92 -28.88
CA HIS A 162 -10.18 36.11 -28.68
C HIS A 162 -9.52 37.35 -29.30
N PRO A 163 -10.20 38.52 -29.33
CA PRO A 163 -9.67 39.73 -29.99
C PRO A 163 -8.41 40.33 -29.35
N TYR A 164 -7.95 39.81 -28.21
CA TYR A 164 -6.75 40.26 -27.49
C TYR A 164 -5.63 39.22 -27.52
N SER A 165 -5.82 38.07 -28.21
CA SER A 165 -4.84 37.00 -28.19
C SER A 165 -3.64 37.26 -29.09
N GLY A 166 -2.48 36.80 -28.65
CA GLY A 166 -1.23 36.81 -29.41
C GLY A 166 -0.97 35.52 -30.17
N ILE A 167 0.26 35.38 -30.64
CA ILE A 167 0.77 34.16 -31.28
C ILE A 167 1.47 33.30 -30.23
N VAL A 168 1.13 32.02 -30.17
CA VAL A 168 1.75 31.03 -29.29
C VAL A 168 2.55 30.01 -30.08
N GLU A 169 3.67 29.55 -29.51
CA GLU A 169 4.41 28.39 -30.00
C GLU A 169 4.34 27.26 -28.98
N ALA A 170 3.67 26.16 -29.32
CA ALA A 170 3.60 24.96 -28.51
C ALA A 170 4.53 23.90 -29.12
N ASN A 171 5.64 23.58 -28.45
CA ASN A 171 6.50 22.46 -28.79
C ASN A 171 6.08 21.24 -27.96
N ILE A 172 5.63 20.19 -28.63
CA ILE A 172 5.16 18.94 -28.02
C ILE A 172 6.02 17.82 -28.57
N GLY A 173 6.92 17.26 -27.74
CA GLY A 173 7.75 16.13 -28.15
C GLY A 173 8.68 16.41 -29.33
N GLY A 174 9.09 17.66 -29.54
CA GLY A 174 9.95 18.08 -30.64
C GLY A 174 9.22 18.67 -31.85
N GLU A 175 7.90 18.50 -31.95
CA GLU A 175 7.07 19.15 -32.98
C GLU A 175 6.63 20.54 -32.50
N THR A 176 6.96 21.58 -33.25
CA THR A 176 6.58 22.96 -32.92
C THR A 176 5.34 23.38 -33.68
N HIS A 177 4.25 23.65 -32.96
CA HIS A 177 3.03 24.24 -33.47
C HIS A 177 3.01 25.73 -33.18
N ARG A 178 3.11 26.55 -34.23
CA ARG A 178 2.95 27.99 -34.13
C ARG A 178 1.52 28.38 -34.50
N ILE A 179 0.79 28.97 -33.56
CA ILE A 179 -0.66 29.17 -33.66
C ILE A 179 -0.99 30.64 -33.42
N ASP A 180 -1.67 31.25 -34.39
CA ASP A 180 -2.29 32.56 -34.22
C ASP A 180 -3.62 32.39 -33.49
N LEU A 181 -3.68 32.90 -32.26
CA LEU A 181 -4.87 32.78 -31.43
C LEU A 181 -5.89 33.90 -31.68
N PHE A 182 -5.64 34.85 -32.58
CA PHE A 182 -6.63 35.89 -32.88
C PHE A 182 -7.94 35.29 -33.41
N ALA A 183 -9.06 35.79 -32.89
CA ALA A 183 -10.41 35.57 -33.40
C ALA A 183 -11.31 36.75 -33.03
N GLU A 184 -12.20 37.16 -33.93
CA GLU A 184 -13.17 38.25 -33.68
C GLU A 184 -14.19 37.91 -32.58
N ARG A 185 -14.47 36.62 -32.40
CA ARG A 185 -15.33 36.07 -31.35
C ARG A 185 -14.55 35.02 -30.57
N GLU A 186 -14.90 34.85 -29.31
CA GLU A 186 -14.26 33.85 -28.46
C GLU A 186 -14.42 32.45 -29.06
N ALA A 187 -13.31 31.74 -29.17
CA ALA A 187 -13.22 30.37 -29.66
C ALA A 187 -12.09 29.64 -28.95
N TYR A 188 -11.92 28.35 -29.22
CA TYR A 188 -10.83 27.56 -28.68
C TYR A 188 -10.11 26.81 -29.78
N VAL A 189 -8.84 26.51 -29.55
CA VAL A 189 -8.07 25.56 -30.36
C VAL A 189 -7.45 24.53 -29.43
N ASP A 190 -7.77 23.26 -29.69
CA ASP A 190 -7.23 22.13 -28.96
C ASP A 190 -6.07 21.53 -29.76
N VAL A 191 -4.89 21.56 -29.15
CA VAL A 191 -3.72 20.85 -29.68
C VAL A 191 -3.64 19.51 -28.97
N PRO A 192 -3.94 18.39 -29.65
CA PRO A 192 -3.96 17.09 -29.02
C PRO A 192 -2.57 16.75 -28.47
N LEU A 193 -2.53 16.25 -27.25
CA LEU A 193 -1.31 15.71 -26.67
C LEU A 193 -1.21 14.23 -27.06
N PRO A 194 0.00 13.76 -27.43
CA PRO A 194 0.20 12.36 -27.78
C PRO A 194 -0.17 11.46 -26.60
N GLU A 195 -0.69 10.26 -26.87
CA GLU A 195 -0.84 9.28 -25.81
C GLU A 195 0.52 9.00 -25.18
N ALA A 196 0.56 8.79 -23.85
CA ALA A 196 1.80 8.31 -23.26
C ALA A 196 2.22 7.02 -23.94
N THR A 197 3.41 7.07 -24.51
CA THR A 197 4.05 5.86 -24.98
C THR A 197 4.39 5.00 -23.78
N ILE A 198 4.24 3.68 -23.94
CA ILE A 198 4.84 2.77 -22.99
C ILE A 198 6.34 2.97 -23.12
N SER A 199 6.97 3.57 -22.11
CA SER A 199 8.41 3.72 -22.16
C SER A 199 9.07 2.35 -22.05
N TRP A 200 10.32 2.26 -22.49
CA TRP A 200 11.17 1.10 -22.25
C TRP A 200 11.23 0.73 -20.76
N LYS A 201 11.00 1.68 -19.83
CA LYS A 201 10.95 1.41 -18.38
C LYS A 201 9.73 0.57 -18.00
N GLY A 202 8.56 0.79 -18.61
CA GLY A 202 7.38 -0.05 -18.43
C GLY A 202 7.64 -1.49 -18.87
N TYR A 203 8.31 -1.68 -20.02
CA TYR A 203 8.72 -3.01 -20.49
C TYR A 203 9.77 -3.66 -19.60
N LEU A 204 10.75 -2.90 -19.10
CA LEU A 204 11.71 -3.39 -18.13
C LEU A 204 11.07 -3.75 -16.80
N GLN A 205 10.10 -2.97 -16.33
CA GLN A 205 9.33 -3.30 -15.13
C GLN A 205 8.62 -4.63 -15.32
N ARG A 206 7.90 -4.82 -16.43
CA ARG A 206 7.24 -6.09 -16.74
C ARG A 206 8.26 -7.23 -16.85
N GLY A 207 9.39 -7.03 -17.53
CA GLY A 207 10.48 -7.99 -17.62
C GLY A 207 11.04 -8.37 -16.25
N SER A 208 11.20 -7.41 -15.34
CA SER A 208 11.67 -7.63 -13.97
C SER A 208 10.65 -8.41 -13.13
N VAL A 209 9.34 -8.13 -13.29
CA VAL A 209 8.26 -8.89 -12.66
C VAL A 209 8.25 -10.32 -13.19
N ILE A 210 8.39 -10.52 -14.50
CA ILE A 210 8.49 -11.87 -15.11
C ILE A 210 9.68 -12.61 -14.52
N ALA A 211 10.87 -12.00 -14.50
CA ALA A 211 12.06 -12.63 -13.96
C ALA A 211 11.89 -12.99 -12.48
N GLY A 212 11.38 -12.06 -11.67
CA GLY A 212 11.15 -12.26 -10.24
C GLY A 212 10.14 -13.38 -9.95
N LEU A 213 8.99 -13.36 -10.62
CA LEU A 213 7.96 -14.41 -10.48
C LEU A 213 8.45 -15.75 -11.02
N THR A 214 9.27 -15.77 -12.07
CA THR A 214 9.86 -17.00 -12.59
C THR A 214 10.76 -17.65 -11.54
N VAL A 215 11.63 -16.85 -10.92
CA VAL A 215 12.52 -17.32 -9.85
C VAL A 215 11.70 -17.80 -8.66
N LEU A 216 10.64 -17.06 -8.30
CA LEU A 216 9.76 -17.43 -7.20
C LEU A 216 9.03 -18.75 -7.43
N PHE A 217 8.33 -18.89 -8.57
CA PHE A 217 7.62 -20.13 -8.92
C PHE A 217 8.60 -21.30 -9.04
N ALA A 218 9.76 -21.09 -9.66
CA ALA A 218 10.78 -22.14 -9.74
C ALA A 218 11.25 -22.53 -8.33
N GLY A 219 11.50 -21.55 -7.47
CA GLY A 219 11.85 -21.75 -6.06
C GLY A 219 10.80 -22.55 -5.29
N VAL A 220 9.51 -22.23 -5.44
CA VAL A 220 8.40 -22.97 -4.82
C VAL A 220 8.36 -24.41 -5.35
N GLY A 221 8.29 -24.59 -6.67
CA GLY A 221 8.20 -25.92 -7.28
C GLY A 221 9.36 -26.82 -6.85
N LEU A 222 10.56 -26.26 -6.77
CA LEU A 222 11.76 -27.02 -6.44
C LEU A 222 11.95 -27.25 -4.94
N SER A 223 11.48 -26.34 -4.07
CA SER A 223 11.52 -26.52 -2.60
C SER A 223 10.71 -27.72 -2.13
N PHE A 224 9.68 -28.09 -2.88
CA PHE A 224 8.85 -29.26 -2.55
C PHE A 224 9.26 -30.55 -3.28
N THR A 225 10.20 -30.54 -4.25
CA THR A 225 10.58 -31.73 -5.06
C THR A 225 10.96 -33.00 -4.29
N SER A 226 11.35 -32.88 -3.01
CA SER A 226 11.62 -34.04 -2.15
C SER A 226 10.37 -34.73 -1.57
N ALA A 227 9.18 -34.13 -1.73
CA ALA A 227 7.95 -34.53 -1.04
C ALA A 227 6.95 -35.31 -1.91
N GLY A 228 7.35 -35.75 -3.12
CA GLY A 228 6.51 -36.58 -3.99
C GLY A 228 5.23 -35.88 -4.47
N LEU A 229 4.12 -36.61 -4.52
CA LEU A 229 2.80 -36.17 -5.02
C LEU A 229 2.33 -34.83 -4.43
N PHE A 230 2.52 -34.64 -3.12
CA PHE A 230 2.08 -33.45 -2.39
C PHE A 230 2.76 -32.16 -2.90
N ALA A 231 4.03 -32.26 -3.30
CA ALA A 231 4.79 -31.15 -3.84
C ALA A 231 4.19 -30.59 -5.13
N GLY A 232 3.83 -31.49 -6.04
CA GLY A 232 3.19 -31.14 -7.30
C GLY A 232 1.84 -30.48 -7.07
N VAL A 233 1.07 -30.95 -6.07
CA VAL A 233 -0.21 -30.35 -5.69
C VAL A 233 -0.04 -28.94 -5.13
N VAL A 234 0.91 -28.71 -4.22
CA VAL A 234 1.18 -27.38 -3.65
C VAL A 234 1.64 -26.40 -4.74
N TYR A 235 2.55 -26.82 -5.62
CA TYR A 235 3.01 -25.98 -6.74
C TYR A 235 1.87 -25.66 -7.73
N PHE A 236 1.06 -26.66 -8.08
CA PHE A 236 -0.10 -26.46 -8.93
C PHE A 236 -1.11 -25.49 -8.30
N ALA A 237 -1.46 -25.71 -7.03
CA ALA A 237 -2.35 -24.84 -6.28
C ALA A 237 -1.79 -23.40 -6.21
N ALA A 238 -0.47 -23.24 -6.07
CA ALA A 238 0.19 -21.94 -6.06
C ALA A 238 0.03 -21.18 -7.38
N VAL A 239 0.26 -21.85 -8.51
CA VAL A 239 0.07 -21.25 -9.85
C VAL A 239 -1.41 -20.95 -10.11
N LEU A 240 -2.30 -21.92 -9.84
CA LEU A 240 -3.74 -21.76 -10.01
C LEU A 240 -4.27 -20.58 -9.19
N THR A 241 -3.92 -20.52 -7.91
CA THR A 241 -4.32 -19.43 -7.00
C THR A 241 -3.82 -18.09 -7.52
N SER A 242 -2.58 -18.03 -8.00
CA SER A 242 -2.01 -16.79 -8.56
C SER A 242 -2.80 -16.30 -9.78
N CYS A 243 -3.17 -17.21 -10.69
CA CYS A 243 -3.98 -16.86 -11.87
C CYS A 243 -5.41 -16.46 -11.50
N LEU A 244 -6.05 -17.17 -10.56
CA LEU A 244 -7.41 -16.87 -10.11
C LEU A 244 -7.50 -15.51 -9.42
N VAL A 245 -6.57 -15.24 -8.49
CA VAL A 245 -6.50 -13.96 -7.79
C VAL A 245 -6.27 -12.82 -8.76
N LEU A 246 -5.31 -12.98 -9.67
CA LEU A 246 -5.07 -11.97 -10.69
C LEU A 246 -6.30 -11.72 -11.57
N GLY A 247 -6.99 -12.79 -11.97
CA GLY A 247 -8.25 -12.68 -12.72
C GLY A 247 -9.33 -11.93 -11.94
N ALA A 248 -9.40 -12.13 -10.63
CA ALA A 248 -10.34 -11.44 -9.75
C ALA A 248 -9.99 -9.95 -9.58
N VAL A 249 -8.71 -9.62 -9.35
CA VAL A 249 -8.29 -8.23 -9.02
C VAL A 249 -7.88 -7.40 -10.24
N ARG A 250 -7.85 -7.95 -11.45
CA ARG A 250 -7.38 -7.21 -12.65
C ARG A 250 -8.20 -5.94 -12.91
N ASN A 251 -9.51 -6.04 -12.71
CA ASN A 251 -10.48 -4.98 -12.96
C ASN A 251 -10.75 -4.14 -11.69
N ASP A 252 -10.18 -4.51 -10.54
CA ASP A 252 -10.29 -3.69 -9.35
C ASP A 252 -9.59 -2.35 -9.60
N SER A 253 -10.20 -1.29 -9.09
CA SER A 253 -9.61 0.03 -9.04
C SER A 253 -9.72 0.62 -7.63
N TYR A 254 -8.86 1.58 -7.32
CA TYR A 254 -8.90 2.32 -6.06
C TYR A 254 -10.12 3.27 -6.04
N SER A 255 -10.65 3.60 -4.87
CA SER A 255 -11.87 4.42 -4.79
C SER A 255 -11.63 5.87 -5.23
N GLY A 256 -10.48 6.42 -4.84
CA GLY A 256 -10.21 7.85 -4.79
C GLY A 256 -11.28 8.62 -4.00
N SER A 257 -11.39 9.92 -4.25
CA SER A 257 -12.45 10.75 -3.65
C SER A 257 -13.81 10.45 -4.29
N ALA A 258 -14.86 10.49 -3.48
CA ALA A 258 -16.24 10.51 -3.93
C ALA A 258 -16.76 11.93 -3.98
N GLU A 259 -17.34 12.27 -5.12
CA GLU A 259 -17.92 13.58 -5.38
C GLU A 259 -19.38 13.37 -5.72
N PHE A 260 -20.26 13.97 -4.93
CA PHE A 260 -21.69 13.84 -5.09
C PHE A 260 -22.34 15.20 -5.28
N VAL A 261 -23.28 15.28 -6.21
CA VAL A 261 -24.18 16.43 -6.35
C VAL A 261 -25.59 15.94 -6.09
N ALA A 262 -26.21 16.44 -5.03
CA ALA A 262 -27.62 16.21 -4.75
C ALA A 262 -28.46 17.24 -5.51
N PHE A 263 -29.53 16.79 -6.18
CA PHE A 263 -30.55 17.67 -6.75
C PHE A 263 -31.83 17.46 -5.95
N MET A 264 -32.02 18.34 -4.96
CA MET A 264 -33.16 18.45 -4.03
C MET A 264 -34.11 19.58 -4.45
N ALA A 265 -35.33 19.61 -3.92
CA ALA A 265 -36.31 20.59 -4.36
C ALA A 265 -36.06 22.00 -3.81
N GLU A 266 -35.70 22.16 -2.53
CA GLU A 266 -35.69 23.49 -1.88
C GLU A 266 -34.65 23.66 -0.74
N GLU A 267 -34.38 22.63 0.07
CA GLU A 267 -33.52 22.75 1.26
C GLU A 267 -32.06 22.33 1.04
N ALA A 268 -31.17 22.84 1.90
CA ALA A 268 -29.76 22.47 1.92
C ALA A 268 -29.54 21.14 2.66
N PRO A 269 -28.66 20.24 2.16
CA PRO A 269 -28.29 19.04 2.89
C PRO A 269 -27.71 19.36 4.26
N GLY A 270 -28.19 18.68 5.30
CA GLY A 270 -27.63 18.73 6.65
C GLY A 270 -26.58 17.65 6.89
N ARG A 271 -26.75 16.48 6.29
CA ARG A 271 -25.85 15.32 6.50
C ARG A 271 -25.84 14.32 5.36
N VAL A 272 -24.79 13.51 5.35
CA VAL A 272 -24.65 12.31 4.52
C VAL A 272 -24.54 11.09 5.41
N GLU A 273 -25.34 10.07 5.13
CA GLU A 273 -25.28 8.77 5.79
C GLU A 273 -24.73 7.76 4.79
N MET A 274 -23.80 6.90 5.21
CA MET A 274 -23.20 5.89 4.36
C MET A 274 -23.47 4.48 4.88
N ASP A 275 -23.59 3.53 3.96
CA ASP A 275 -23.76 2.10 4.24
C ASP A 275 -22.63 1.31 3.57
N ALA A 276 -21.85 0.58 4.37
CA ALA A 276 -20.76 -0.27 3.91
C ALA A 276 -21.16 -1.75 3.67
N GLY A 277 -22.46 -2.03 3.62
CA GLY A 277 -23.03 -3.34 3.29
C GLY A 277 -23.67 -4.09 4.46
N TYR A 278 -23.79 -3.46 5.62
CA TYR A 278 -24.43 -4.01 6.83
C TYR A 278 -25.49 -3.06 7.42
N GLY A 279 -25.87 -2.02 6.66
CA GLY A 279 -26.89 -1.04 7.04
C GLY A 279 -26.30 0.33 7.37
N PHE A 280 -27.18 1.32 7.46
CA PHE A 280 -26.82 2.68 7.88
C PHE A 280 -26.56 2.70 9.39
N THR A 281 -25.39 3.19 9.80
CA THR A 281 -25.01 3.26 11.21
C THR A 281 -24.64 4.68 11.63
N PRO A 282 -24.86 5.08 12.90
CA PRO A 282 -24.54 6.42 13.38
C PRO A 282 -23.06 6.80 13.21
N ALA A 283 -22.16 5.80 13.17
CA ALA A 283 -20.74 6.01 12.95
C ALA A 283 -20.45 6.58 11.55
N LEU A 284 -21.24 6.23 10.54
CA LEU A 284 -21.07 6.64 9.14
C LEU A 284 -21.96 7.83 8.74
N VAL A 285 -22.28 8.69 9.71
CA VAL A 285 -23.03 9.93 9.48
C VAL A 285 -22.08 11.12 9.53
N LEU A 286 -22.05 11.90 8.44
CA LEU A 286 -21.20 13.06 8.29
C LEU A 286 -22.03 14.33 8.14
N PRO A 287 -21.79 15.38 8.94
CA PRO A 287 -22.40 16.67 8.68
C PRO A 287 -21.85 17.23 7.38
N VAL A 288 -22.71 17.87 6.59
CA VAL A 288 -22.32 18.52 5.35
C VAL A 288 -22.80 19.96 5.38
N LYS A 289 -21.92 20.89 5.05
CA LYS A 289 -22.32 22.27 4.74
C LYS A 289 -22.30 22.41 3.22
N SER A 290 -23.47 22.51 2.61
CA SER A 290 -23.60 22.69 1.17
C SER A 290 -24.79 23.60 0.85
N GLY A 291 -24.90 24.08 -0.39
CA GLY A 291 -25.99 24.97 -0.77
C GLY A 291 -27.26 24.20 -1.15
N ALA A 292 -28.36 24.93 -1.32
CA ALA A 292 -29.62 24.37 -1.80
C ALA A 292 -29.57 24.06 -3.31
N SER A 293 -30.66 23.49 -3.81
CA SER A 293 -30.89 23.26 -5.24
C SER A 293 -32.28 23.75 -5.66
N LYS A 294 -32.45 23.98 -6.96
CA LYS A 294 -33.73 24.36 -7.57
C LYS A 294 -33.98 23.54 -8.82
N ILE A 295 -35.24 23.36 -9.15
CA ILE A 295 -35.67 22.67 -10.37
C ILE A 295 -36.50 23.65 -11.21
N SER A 296 -36.20 23.74 -12.49
CA SER A 296 -36.98 24.49 -13.48
C SER A 296 -37.40 23.54 -14.60
N SER A 297 -38.71 23.38 -14.80
CA SER A 297 -39.27 22.54 -15.87
C SER A 297 -39.88 23.42 -16.95
N PHE A 298 -39.58 23.10 -18.21
CA PHE A 298 -40.03 23.84 -19.37
C PHE A 298 -40.62 22.88 -20.41
N GLU A 299 -41.82 23.20 -20.90
CA GLU A 299 -42.48 22.45 -21.97
C GLU A 299 -42.18 23.10 -23.32
N PHE A 300 -41.80 22.27 -24.30
CA PHE A 300 -41.40 22.71 -25.64
C PHE A 300 -41.91 21.75 -26.72
N ALA A 301 -42.35 22.29 -27.86
CA ALA A 301 -42.74 21.47 -29.01
C ALA A 301 -41.55 20.71 -29.63
N ASN A 302 -40.36 21.34 -29.68
CA ASN A 302 -39.12 20.72 -30.15
C ASN A 302 -37.94 20.97 -29.17
N PRO A 303 -37.80 20.16 -28.10
CA PRO A 303 -36.75 20.35 -27.08
C PRO A 303 -35.31 20.29 -27.61
N LEU A 304 -35.10 19.73 -28.81
CA LEU A 304 -33.76 19.57 -29.41
C LEU A 304 -33.16 20.89 -29.89
N GLU A 305 -34.00 21.88 -30.22
CA GLU A 305 -33.56 23.15 -30.78
C GLU A 305 -33.20 24.20 -29.71
N TRP A 306 -33.42 23.88 -28.43
CA TRP A 306 -33.11 24.74 -27.30
C TRP A 306 -31.68 24.47 -26.78
N LYS A 307 -30.92 25.53 -26.54
CA LYS A 307 -29.53 25.50 -26.03
C LYS A 307 -29.42 26.19 -24.67
N ILE A 308 -28.39 25.87 -23.90
CA ILE A 308 -28.09 26.57 -22.64
C ILE A 308 -27.18 27.76 -22.96
N GLY A 309 -27.59 28.94 -22.52
CA GLY A 309 -26.80 30.17 -22.54
C GLY A 309 -26.28 30.50 -21.14
N ILE A 310 -25.11 31.14 -21.09
CA ILE A 310 -24.47 31.62 -19.88
C ILE A 310 -23.85 33.00 -20.12
N ASP A 311 -23.99 33.91 -19.15
CA ASP A 311 -23.35 35.22 -19.10
C ASP A 311 -22.61 35.36 -17.76
N GLY A 312 -21.47 36.06 -17.73
CA GLY A 312 -20.64 36.21 -16.52
C GLY A 312 -19.94 34.93 -16.05
N GLY A 313 -19.88 33.89 -16.89
CA GLY A 313 -19.25 32.60 -16.55
C GLY A 313 -19.10 31.65 -17.75
N SER A 314 -18.65 30.42 -17.49
CA SER A 314 -18.52 29.34 -18.48
C SER A 314 -19.03 27.99 -17.94
N LEU A 315 -19.30 27.03 -18.82
CA LEU A 315 -19.77 25.69 -18.46
C LEU A 315 -18.70 24.64 -18.70
N ARG A 316 -18.42 23.82 -17.67
CA ARG A 316 -17.63 22.60 -17.79
C ARG A 316 -18.57 21.40 -17.83
N ALA A 317 -18.72 20.77 -18.99
CA ALA A 317 -19.52 19.55 -19.12
C ALA A 317 -18.79 18.32 -18.57
N PHE A 318 -19.54 17.40 -17.95
CA PHE A 318 -19.07 16.07 -17.55
C PHE A 318 -19.56 15.03 -18.56
N ARG A 319 -18.70 14.07 -18.89
CA ARG A 319 -19.04 12.94 -19.77
C ARG A 319 -19.97 11.96 -19.06
N ASP A 320 -21.08 11.57 -19.70
CA ASP A 320 -21.90 10.45 -19.21
C ASP A 320 -21.11 9.15 -19.36
N LEU A 321 -20.75 8.51 -18.25
CA LEU A 321 -19.97 7.28 -18.24
C LEU A 321 -20.81 6.04 -18.55
N ASP A 322 -22.14 6.17 -18.57
CA ASP A 322 -23.05 5.09 -18.99
C ASP A 322 -23.48 5.24 -20.46
N GLY A 323 -23.10 6.34 -21.13
CA GLY A 323 -23.43 6.62 -22.53
C GLY A 323 -22.54 5.86 -23.54
N SER A 324 -23.10 5.46 -24.69
CA SER A 324 -22.36 4.75 -25.75
C SER A 324 -21.13 5.54 -26.24
N SER A 325 -20.00 4.85 -26.45
CA SER A 325 -18.68 5.39 -26.82
C SER A 325 -18.60 6.18 -28.12
N ASP A 326 -19.64 6.17 -28.95
CA ASP A 326 -19.65 6.76 -30.30
C ASP A 326 -20.02 8.25 -30.33
N ALA A 327 -20.15 8.89 -29.16
CA ALA A 327 -20.38 10.33 -29.09
C ALA A 327 -19.06 11.10 -29.30
N PRO A 328 -18.91 11.91 -30.37
CA PRO A 328 -17.74 12.74 -30.54
C PRO A 328 -17.64 13.73 -29.37
N VAL A 329 -16.48 13.77 -28.71
CA VAL A 329 -16.11 14.80 -27.71
C VAL A 329 -15.88 16.17 -28.38
N SER A 330 -15.90 16.23 -29.72
CA SER A 330 -15.79 17.47 -30.48
C SER A 330 -17.16 18.12 -30.66
N GLY A 331 -17.49 19.02 -29.75
CA GLY A 331 -18.53 20.00 -29.94
C GLY A 331 -18.08 21.32 -29.35
N SER A 332 -17.79 22.30 -30.20
CA SER A 332 -17.51 23.70 -29.88
C SER A 332 -18.71 24.46 -29.29
N ASP A 333 -19.70 23.74 -28.77
CA ASP A 333 -20.90 24.29 -28.18
C ASP A 333 -20.89 23.97 -26.69
N ASN A 334 -21.36 24.90 -25.87
CA ASN A 334 -21.72 24.73 -24.46
C ASN A 334 -22.84 23.67 -24.23
N GLY A 335 -23.01 22.71 -25.13
CA GLY A 335 -24.04 21.71 -25.19
C GLY A 335 -23.43 20.33 -25.39
N CYS A 336 -23.49 19.49 -24.36
CA CYS A 336 -23.54 18.05 -24.50
C CYS A 336 -24.61 17.73 -25.57
N ALA A 337 -24.26 17.00 -26.63
CA ALA A 337 -25.15 16.74 -27.76
C ALA A 337 -26.30 15.79 -27.32
N ILE A 338 -27.29 16.33 -26.61
CA ILE A 338 -28.38 15.54 -26.02
C ILE A 338 -29.31 15.06 -27.14
N ARG A 339 -29.12 13.82 -27.60
CA ARG A 339 -30.18 13.10 -28.33
C ARG A 339 -31.34 12.87 -27.36
N SER A 340 -32.58 13.00 -27.82
CA SER A 340 -33.77 12.73 -27.02
C SER A 340 -34.10 11.22 -27.08
N PRO A 341 -34.29 10.53 -25.94
CA PRO A 341 -34.11 11.00 -24.55
C PRO A 341 -32.63 11.03 -24.13
N GLY A 342 -32.25 12.01 -23.28
CA GLY A 342 -30.86 12.15 -22.83
C GLY A 342 -30.68 13.12 -21.66
N ARG A 343 -29.50 13.04 -21.02
CA ARG A 343 -29.15 13.78 -19.80
C ARG A 343 -27.72 14.31 -19.88
N CYS A 344 -27.45 15.46 -19.27
CA CYS A 344 -26.10 16.02 -19.18
C CYS A 344 -25.88 16.79 -17.88
N VAL A 345 -24.64 16.74 -17.38
CA VAL A 345 -24.23 17.40 -16.15
C VAL A 345 -23.14 18.43 -16.45
N TYR A 346 -23.27 19.62 -15.86
CA TYR A 346 -22.31 20.72 -16.00
C TYR A 346 -21.91 21.27 -14.64
N GLU A 347 -20.67 21.74 -14.54
CA GLU A 347 -20.21 22.67 -13.51
C GLU A 347 -20.17 24.08 -14.10
N VAL A 348 -20.69 25.05 -13.37
CA VAL A 348 -20.69 26.47 -13.72
C VAL A 348 -19.46 27.11 -13.11
N LEU A 349 -18.63 27.71 -13.96
CA LEU A 349 -17.43 28.44 -13.57
C LEU A 349 -17.71 29.95 -13.66
N GLY A 350 -17.54 30.68 -12.56
CA GLY A 350 -17.84 32.10 -12.46
C GLY A 350 -18.65 32.43 -11.20
N THR A 351 -18.51 33.64 -10.67
CA THR A 351 -19.14 34.05 -9.40
C THR A 351 -20.57 34.57 -9.57
N ASP A 352 -20.87 35.21 -10.70
CA ASP A 352 -22.15 35.89 -10.97
C ASP A 352 -22.83 35.39 -12.26
N ALA A 353 -22.68 34.10 -12.54
CA ALA A 353 -23.17 33.50 -13.77
C ALA A 353 -24.71 33.56 -13.87
N LYS A 354 -25.23 34.11 -14.97
CA LYS A 354 -26.65 34.06 -15.33
C LYS A 354 -26.86 32.94 -16.35
N ILE A 355 -27.88 32.11 -16.15
CA ILE A 355 -28.12 30.91 -16.96
C ILE A 355 -29.53 30.93 -17.52
N TRP A 356 -29.67 30.66 -18.82
CA TRP A 356 -30.96 30.61 -19.51
C TRP A 356 -31.00 29.49 -20.56
N LEU A 357 -32.20 29.13 -20.98
CA LEU A 357 -32.45 28.35 -22.18
C LEU A 357 -32.75 29.30 -23.34
N GLN A 358 -32.18 29.05 -24.51
CA GLN A 358 -32.31 29.89 -25.69
C GLN A 358 -32.69 29.08 -26.93
N HIS A 359 -33.65 29.60 -27.70
CA HIS A 359 -33.96 29.16 -29.05
C HIS A 359 -34.32 30.39 -29.91
N GLY A 360 -33.56 30.64 -30.97
CA GLY A 360 -33.68 31.88 -31.75
C GLY A 360 -33.48 33.13 -30.88
N GLY A 361 -34.49 34.01 -30.84
CA GLY A 361 -34.54 35.19 -29.99
C GLY A 361 -35.25 35.01 -28.64
N GLU A 362 -35.85 33.84 -28.37
CA GLU A 362 -36.53 33.56 -27.10
C GLU A 362 -35.51 33.10 -26.05
N GLN A 363 -35.60 33.66 -24.83
CA GLN A 363 -34.79 33.28 -23.68
C GLN A 363 -35.68 33.00 -22.46
N ARG A 364 -35.43 31.89 -21.78
CA ARG A 364 -36.10 31.52 -20.52
C ARG A 364 -35.06 31.34 -19.42
N SER A 365 -35.14 32.15 -18.36
CA SER A 365 -34.18 32.08 -17.27
C SER A 365 -34.29 30.76 -16.50
N VAL A 366 -33.15 30.23 -16.06
CA VAL A 366 -33.07 29.06 -15.18
C VAL A 366 -32.94 29.57 -13.74
N ALA A 367 -33.76 29.06 -12.83
CA ALA A 367 -33.68 29.45 -11.43
C ALA A 367 -32.37 28.93 -10.80
N LEU A 368 -31.66 29.80 -10.06
CA LEU A 368 -30.44 29.43 -9.34
C LEU A 368 -30.70 29.41 -7.82
N PRO A 369 -30.09 28.47 -7.08
CA PRO A 369 -30.08 28.51 -5.62
C PRO A 369 -29.23 29.69 -5.12
N ALA A 370 -29.60 30.22 -3.95
CA ALA A 370 -28.86 31.31 -3.32
C ALA A 370 -27.41 30.89 -3.02
N THR A 371 -26.49 31.85 -3.11
CA THR A 371 -25.10 31.68 -2.68
C THR A 371 -25.05 31.58 -1.16
N VAL A 372 -24.36 30.56 -0.64
CA VAL A 372 -24.15 30.34 0.80
C VAL A 372 -22.66 30.50 1.09
N GLU A 373 -22.32 31.02 2.27
CA GLU A 373 -20.94 31.15 2.74
C GLU A 373 -20.26 29.77 2.75
N GLY A 374 -19.23 29.59 1.90
CA GLY A 374 -18.51 28.32 1.71
C GLY A 374 -18.97 27.45 0.52
N GLY A 375 -20.10 27.74 -0.12
CA GLY A 375 -20.62 26.99 -1.29
C GLY A 375 -20.21 27.60 -2.64
N THR A 376 -18.99 27.33 -3.10
CA THR A 376 -18.43 27.98 -4.30
C THR A 376 -18.83 27.33 -5.63
N ARG A 377 -19.14 26.03 -5.65
CA ARG A 377 -19.43 25.27 -6.89
C ARG A 377 -20.93 25.22 -7.18
N LEU A 378 -21.32 25.49 -8.42
CA LEU A 378 -22.70 25.41 -8.92
C LEU A 378 -22.76 24.37 -10.05
N PHE A 379 -23.74 23.48 -9.99
CA PHE A 379 -23.93 22.40 -10.95
C PHE A 379 -25.29 22.47 -11.63
N LEU A 380 -25.36 22.00 -12.87
CA LEU A 380 -26.59 21.84 -13.64
C LEU A 380 -26.76 20.36 -14.03
N LEU A 381 -27.94 19.81 -13.83
CA LEU A 381 -28.41 18.57 -14.45
C LEU A 381 -29.53 18.91 -15.42
N VAL A 382 -29.32 18.55 -16.69
CA VAL A 382 -30.23 18.88 -17.79
C VAL A 382 -30.77 17.58 -18.34
N GLU A 383 -32.07 17.38 -18.23
CA GLU A 383 -32.77 16.17 -18.66
C GLU A 383 -33.77 16.52 -19.77
N ARG A 384 -33.73 15.76 -20.87
CA ARG A 384 -34.64 15.92 -22.01
C ARG A 384 -35.50 14.68 -22.16
N GLU A 385 -36.80 14.91 -22.14
CA GLU A 385 -37.85 13.93 -22.39
C GLU A 385 -38.73 14.45 -23.56
N SER A 386 -39.54 13.59 -24.16
CA SER A 386 -40.42 13.99 -25.27
C SER A 386 -41.36 15.14 -24.83
N GLY A 387 -41.15 16.33 -25.40
CA GLY A 387 -41.93 17.53 -25.12
C GLY A 387 -41.52 18.33 -23.87
N ARG A 388 -40.53 17.88 -23.09
CA ARG A 388 -40.16 18.48 -21.80
C ARG A 388 -38.65 18.54 -21.58
N MET A 389 -38.17 19.68 -21.11
CA MET A 389 -36.79 19.87 -20.65
C MET A 389 -36.80 20.29 -19.19
N THR A 390 -36.09 19.54 -18.35
CA THR A 390 -35.92 19.85 -16.93
C THR A 390 -34.47 20.26 -16.67
N VAL A 391 -34.29 21.41 -16.03
CA VAL A 391 -32.98 21.90 -15.60
C VAL A 391 -32.98 21.98 -14.08
N SER A 392 -32.20 21.11 -13.45
CA SER A 392 -31.98 21.11 -12.01
C SER A 392 -30.64 21.82 -11.73
N THR A 393 -30.64 22.83 -10.88
CA THR A 393 -29.46 23.58 -10.47
C THR A 393 -29.14 23.25 -9.01
N SER A 394 -27.87 23.03 -8.68
CA SER A 394 -27.50 22.61 -7.33
C SER A 394 -26.18 23.20 -6.87
N ARG A 395 -26.17 23.70 -5.63
CA ARG A 395 -24.95 23.98 -4.84
C ARG A 395 -24.75 22.93 -3.74
N ALA A 396 -25.57 21.88 -3.71
CA ALA A 396 -25.53 20.76 -2.78
C ALA A 396 -24.43 19.75 -3.19
N PHE A 397 -23.18 20.17 -3.08
CA PHE A 397 -22.01 19.37 -3.44
C PHE A 397 -21.35 18.77 -2.19
N VAL A 398 -21.08 17.46 -2.23
CA VAL A 398 -20.39 16.73 -1.18
C VAL A 398 -19.11 16.12 -1.75
N LEU A 399 -17.98 16.44 -1.13
CA LEU A 399 -16.69 15.80 -1.39
C LEU A 399 -16.33 14.94 -0.18
N LEU A 400 -16.17 13.64 -0.40
CA LEU A 400 -15.66 12.70 0.58
C LEU A 400 -14.34 12.13 0.08
N THR A 401 -13.23 12.44 0.75
CA THR A 401 -11.93 11.88 0.40
C THR A 401 -11.70 10.55 1.14
N PRO A 402 -10.72 9.72 0.72
CA PRO A 402 -10.30 8.58 1.53
C PRO A 402 -9.85 8.96 2.95
N TRP A 403 -9.34 10.18 3.15
CA TRP A 403 -9.02 10.72 4.47
C TRP A 403 -10.27 11.09 5.30
N ASP A 404 -11.36 11.46 4.63
CA ASP A 404 -12.70 11.59 5.23
C ASP A 404 -13.38 10.23 5.45
N GLN A 405 -12.64 9.13 5.24
CA GLN A 405 -13.08 7.75 5.39
C GLN A 405 -14.11 7.35 4.32
N PHE A 406 -13.93 7.78 3.07
CA PHE A 406 -14.60 7.14 1.93
C PHE A 406 -13.80 5.91 1.46
N SER A 407 -14.48 4.82 1.12
CA SER A 407 -13.87 3.59 0.59
C SER A 407 -14.76 2.98 -0.48
N ARG A 408 -14.18 2.16 -1.35
CA ARG A 408 -14.92 1.31 -2.30
C ARG A 408 -15.94 0.37 -1.64
N ARG A 409 -15.84 0.16 -0.32
CA ARG A 409 -16.78 -0.65 0.47
C ARG A 409 -18.13 0.03 0.70
N ILE A 410 -18.22 1.35 0.54
CA ILE A 410 -19.49 2.06 0.63
C ILE A 410 -20.38 1.66 -0.56
N GLN A 411 -21.49 0.98 -0.27
CA GLN A 411 -22.42 0.46 -1.28
C GLN A 411 -23.60 1.40 -1.50
N ALA A 412 -23.99 2.16 -0.47
CA ALA A 412 -25.11 3.09 -0.56
C ALA A 412 -24.83 4.35 0.25
N VAL A 413 -25.49 5.44 -0.15
CA VAL A 413 -25.48 6.72 0.56
C VAL A 413 -26.89 7.32 0.61
N ARG A 414 -27.15 8.08 1.67
CA ARG A 414 -28.32 8.97 1.78
C ARG A 414 -27.80 10.38 2.01
N ILE A 415 -28.27 11.32 1.20
CA ILE A 415 -28.04 12.74 1.45
C ILE A 415 -29.36 13.27 1.99
N ILE A 416 -29.34 13.73 3.23
CA ILE A 416 -30.53 14.12 4.00
C ILE A 416 -30.49 15.62 4.26
N ASP A 417 -31.61 16.31 4.04
CA ASP A 417 -31.77 17.73 4.39
C ASP A 417 -32.05 17.95 5.89
N ALA A 418 -32.37 19.18 6.26
CA ALA A 418 -32.70 19.56 7.63
C ALA A 418 -34.02 18.95 8.13
N ASP A 419 -34.92 18.55 7.23
CA ASP A 419 -36.26 18.02 7.53
C ASP A 419 -36.30 16.48 7.48
N ASP A 420 -35.13 15.83 7.53
CA ASP A 420 -34.96 14.38 7.42
C ASP A 420 -35.43 13.78 6.07
N ALA A 421 -35.57 14.59 5.02
CA ALA A 421 -35.95 14.11 3.70
C ALA A 421 -34.71 13.74 2.84
N PRO A 422 -34.68 12.55 2.21
CA PRO A 422 -33.59 12.16 1.33
C PRO A 422 -33.67 12.91 0.00
N ALA A 423 -32.49 13.16 -0.58
CA ALA A 423 -32.36 13.79 -1.89
C ALA A 423 -33.24 13.09 -2.95
N ALA A 424 -33.80 13.87 -3.88
CA ALA A 424 -34.66 13.34 -4.94
C ALA A 424 -33.83 12.66 -6.05
N LYS A 425 -32.70 13.28 -6.43
CA LYS A 425 -31.73 12.74 -7.39
C LYS A 425 -30.31 12.97 -6.88
N LEU A 426 -29.43 12.03 -7.20
CA LEU A 426 -28.02 12.10 -6.80
C LEU A 426 -27.13 11.70 -7.97
N VAL A 427 -26.13 12.53 -8.23
CA VAL A 427 -25.12 12.33 -9.28
C VAL A 427 -23.78 12.06 -8.63
N ARG A 428 -23.11 10.98 -9.03
CA ARG A 428 -21.70 10.75 -8.69
C ARG A 428 -20.83 11.35 -9.79
N LEU A 429 -19.96 12.26 -9.41
CA LEU A 429 -18.98 12.88 -10.29
C LEU A 429 -17.62 12.19 -10.19
N MET A 430 -16.87 12.39 -11.26
CA MET A 430 -15.44 12.19 -11.38
C MET A 430 -14.91 13.52 -11.95
N SER A 431 -14.69 14.55 -11.12
CA SER A 431 -14.09 15.85 -11.55
C SER A 431 -12.62 15.72 -11.96
N ASP A 432 -12.11 14.55 -11.70
CA ASP A 432 -10.78 14.05 -11.86
C ASP A 432 -10.60 13.61 -13.33
N GLY A 433 -9.57 14.13 -14.01
CA GLY A 433 -9.41 13.89 -15.44
C GLY A 433 -10.44 14.53 -16.38
N VAL A 434 -10.93 13.77 -17.38
CA VAL A 434 -11.80 14.29 -18.49
C VAL A 434 -13.14 14.78 -17.92
N GLY A 435 -13.43 14.50 -16.65
CA GLY A 435 -14.73 14.81 -16.07
C GLY A 435 -15.72 13.75 -16.49
N GLY A 436 -16.15 12.91 -15.57
CA GLY A 436 -17.19 11.90 -15.81
C GLY A 436 -18.32 12.01 -14.81
N TYR A 437 -19.50 11.51 -15.14
CA TYR A 437 -20.58 11.34 -14.17
C TYR A 437 -21.36 10.04 -14.40
N ARG A 438 -21.97 9.55 -13.32
CA ARG A 438 -23.01 8.52 -13.34
C ARG A 438 -24.17 8.96 -12.47
N MET A 439 -25.40 8.72 -12.94
CA MET A 439 -26.58 8.85 -12.08
C MET A 439 -26.56 7.71 -11.06
N THR A 440 -26.78 8.03 -9.80
CA THR A 440 -26.85 7.00 -8.75
C THR A 440 -28.28 6.43 -8.70
N PRO A 441 -28.49 5.11 -8.83
CA PRO A 441 -29.82 4.52 -8.77
C PRO A 441 -30.40 4.63 -7.35
N ARG A 442 -31.61 5.17 -7.24
CA ARG A 442 -32.37 5.19 -5.98
C ARG A 442 -32.95 3.80 -5.69
N ARG A 443 -32.75 3.32 -4.46
CA ARG A 443 -33.27 2.06 -3.91
C ARG A 443 -34.66 2.28 -3.31
N ALA A 444 -35.36 1.18 -3.04
CA ALA A 444 -36.71 1.19 -2.46
C ALA A 444 -36.76 1.79 -1.03
N ASP A 445 -35.66 1.71 -0.28
CA ASP A 445 -35.51 2.28 1.06
C ASP A 445 -35.10 3.77 1.04
N GLY A 446 -35.12 4.41 -0.14
CA GLY A 446 -34.76 5.81 -0.32
C GLY A 446 -33.27 6.11 -0.42
N ALA A 447 -32.39 5.12 -0.24
CA ALA A 447 -30.94 5.26 -0.40
C ALA A 447 -30.52 5.29 -1.88
N PHE A 448 -29.31 5.78 -2.16
CA PHE A 448 -28.71 5.78 -3.49
C PHE A 448 -27.55 4.80 -3.55
N SER A 449 -27.56 3.91 -4.55
CA SER A 449 -26.44 2.99 -4.75
C SER A 449 -25.23 3.75 -5.27
N VAL A 450 -24.05 3.48 -4.72
CA VAL A 450 -22.81 4.14 -5.11
C VAL A 450 -22.17 3.35 -6.27
N PRO A 451 -22.19 3.84 -7.52
CA PRO A 451 -21.67 3.07 -8.66
C PRO A 451 -20.15 3.02 -8.62
N HIS A 452 -19.52 1.87 -8.86
CA HIS A 452 -18.06 1.75 -8.96
C HIS A 452 -17.52 2.63 -10.09
N LEU A 453 -16.40 3.33 -9.90
CA LEU A 453 -15.79 4.16 -10.94
C LEU A 453 -14.42 3.58 -11.29
N ASP A 454 -14.25 3.14 -12.54
CA ASP A 454 -12.99 2.57 -13.00
C ASP A 454 -11.93 3.66 -13.19
N ARG A 455 -10.90 3.62 -12.35
CA ARG A 455 -9.75 4.51 -12.44
C ARG A 455 -8.55 3.80 -13.08
N PRO A 456 -7.74 4.48 -13.91
CA PRO A 456 -6.52 3.88 -14.44
C PRO A 456 -5.54 3.56 -13.31
N ASP A 457 -4.91 2.38 -13.38
CA ASP A 457 -3.93 1.94 -12.39
C ASP A 457 -2.76 2.92 -12.33
N THR A 458 -2.46 3.42 -11.13
CA THR A 458 -1.17 4.03 -10.83
C THR A 458 -0.11 2.94 -10.75
N ALA A 459 1.17 3.31 -10.86
CA ALA A 459 2.26 2.36 -10.64
C ALA A 459 2.24 1.75 -9.22
N SER A 460 1.81 2.54 -8.23
CA SER A 460 1.61 2.08 -6.85
C SER A 460 0.51 1.01 -6.76
N TYR A 461 -0.65 1.26 -7.36
CA TYR A 461 -1.78 0.35 -7.32
C TYR A 461 -1.55 -0.93 -8.13
N ALA A 462 -0.83 -0.83 -9.26
CA ALA A 462 -0.33 -2.01 -9.97
C ALA A 462 0.57 -2.87 -9.06
N GLY A 463 1.46 -2.25 -8.27
CA GLY A 463 2.25 -2.93 -7.24
C GLY A 463 1.39 -3.64 -6.19
N VAL A 464 0.28 -3.03 -5.77
CA VAL A 464 -0.69 -3.63 -4.83
C VAL A 464 -1.32 -4.90 -5.43
N LYS A 465 -1.73 -4.88 -6.71
CA LYS A 465 -2.24 -6.06 -7.41
C LYS A 465 -1.21 -7.20 -7.48
N VAL A 466 0.06 -6.88 -7.72
CA VAL A 466 1.15 -7.88 -7.67
C VAL A 466 1.27 -8.46 -6.27
N MET A 467 1.23 -7.63 -5.23
CA MET A 467 1.27 -8.12 -3.85
C MET A 467 0.07 -8.98 -3.49
N ALA A 468 -1.12 -8.72 -4.02
CA ALA A 468 -2.27 -9.61 -3.81
C ALA A 468 -1.98 -11.02 -4.33
N VAL A 469 -1.39 -11.15 -5.53
CA VAL A 469 -0.96 -12.44 -6.07
C VAL A 469 0.08 -13.11 -5.17
N LEU A 470 1.09 -12.35 -4.71
CA LEU A 470 2.14 -12.86 -3.84
C LEU A 470 1.62 -13.28 -2.46
N MET A 471 0.67 -12.54 -1.89
CA MET A 471 0.05 -12.88 -0.61
C MET A 471 -0.80 -14.15 -0.73
N ALA A 472 -1.56 -14.30 -1.80
CA ALA A 472 -2.33 -15.53 -2.03
C ALA A 472 -1.42 -16.75 -2.23
N LEU A 473 -0.34 -16.58 -2.99
CA LEU A 473 0.71 -17.59 -3.12
C LEU A 473 1.30 -17.97 -1.76
N SER A 474 1.53 -16.98 -0.90
CA SER A 474 2.10 -17.22 0.43
C SER A 474 1.21 -18.10 1.32
N PHE A 475 -0.13 -18.02 1.20
CA PHE A 475 -1.05 -18.93 1.89
C PHE A 475 -0.86 -20.38 1.43
N VAL A 476 -0.74 -20.61 0.12
CA VAL A 476 -0.53 -21.95 -0.43
C VAL A 476 0.81 -22.52 0.03
N VAL A 477 1.86 -21.70 0.01
CA VAL A 477 3.18 -22.08 0.53
C VAL A 477 3.11 -22.38 2.02
N LEU A 478 2.41 -21.54 2.80
CA LEU A 478 2.23 -21.72 4.24
C LEU A 478 1.55 -23.05 4.56
N ILE A 479 0.49 -23.43 3.83
CA ILE A 479 -0.16 -24.75 3.96
C ILE A 479 0.83 -25.88 3.67
N GLY A 480 1.63 -25.75 2.60
CA GLY A 480 2.66 -26.72 2.25
C GLY A 480 3.73 -26.89 3.33
N VAL A 481 4.19 -25.78 3.93
CA VAL A 481 5.16 -25.80 5.04
C VAL A 481 4.52 -26.36 6.31
N ALA A 482 3.29 -25.95 6.65
CA ALA A 482 2.55 -26.46 7.79
C ALA A 482 2.40 -27.98 7.73
N TRP A 483 2.02 -28.52 6.57
CA TRP A 483 1.94 -29.96 6.36
C TRP A 483 3.27 -30.67 6.64
N ARG A 484 4.38 -30.11 6.16
CA ARG A 484 5.72 -30.67 6.40
C ARG A 484 6.07 -30.68 7.89
N VAL A 485 5.78 -29.59 8.59
CA VAL A 485 5.98 -29.50 10.05
C VAL A 485 5.14 -30.55 10.78
N VAL A 486 3.86 -30.67 10.43
CA VAL A 486 2.95 -31.70 11.00
C VAL A 486 3.46 -33.11 10.71
N ALA A 487 3.92 -33.39 9.49
CA ALA A 487 4.45 -34.69 9.12
C ALA A 487 5.71 -35.05 9.94
N ASP A 488 6.59 -34.09 10.21
CA ASP A 488 7.80 -34.30 11.00
C ASP A 488 7.49 -34.46 12.51
N LEU A 489 6.50 -33.75 13.02
CA LEU A 489 5.96 -33.98 14.37
C LEU A 489 5.30 -35.35 14.49
N LEU A 490 4.53 -35.79 13.47
CA LEU A 490 3.88 -37.09 13.46
C LEU A 490 4.88 -38.26 13.39
N LYS A 491 5.95 -38.11 12.60
CA LYS A 491 7.08 -39.07 12.63
C LYS A 491 7.68 -39.16 14.03
N SER A 492 7.80 -38.02 14.71
CA SER A 492 8.33 -37.98 16.07
C SER A 492 7.41 -38.63 17.09
N TYR A 493 6.11 -38.39 16.97
CA TYR A 493 5.08 -39.05 17.76
C TYR A 493 5.12 -40.58 17.60
N ARG A 494 5.21 -41.06 16.35
CA ARG A 494 5.32 -42.50 16.04
C ARG A 494 6.60 -43.12 16.56
N ALA A 495 7.68 -42.36 16.66
CA ALA A 495 8.96 -42.78 17.21
C ALA A 495 9.02 -42.71 18.76
N GLY A 496 7.88 -42.76 19.45
CA GLY A 496 7.79 -42.89 20.92
C GLY A 496 7.81 -41.58 21.71
N ARG A 497 7.87 -40.40 21.05
CA ARG A 497 7.94 -39.07 21.71
C ARG A 497 6.55 -38.45 21.91
N ARG A 498 5.58 -39.25 22.37
CA ARG A 498 4.16 -38.90 22.35
C ARG A 498 3.83 -37.71 23.26
N VAL A 499 4.37 -37.72 24.48
CA VAL A 499 4.07 -36.70 25.50
C VAL A 499 4.64 -35.35 25.09
N GLU A 500 5.89 -35.31 24.64
CA GLU A 500 6.56 -34.05 24.27
C GLU A 500 5.91 -33.40 23.04
N VAL A 501 5.54 -34.21 22.03
CA VAL A 501 4.84 -33.70 20.83
C VAL A 501 3.43 -33.22 21.18
N ALA A 502 2.68 -33.96 22.00
CA ALA A 502 1.34 -33.57 22.41
C ALA A 502 1.36 -32.26 23.22
N ALA A 503 2.32 -32.11 24.14
CA ALA A 503 2.46 -30.90 24.95
C ALA A 503 2.77 -29.66 24.10
N VAL A 504 3.71 -29.74 23.15
CA VAL A 504 4.03 -28.62 22.26
C VAL A 504 2.85 -28.24 21.37
N LEU A 505 2.15 -29.24 20.81
CA LEU A 505 0.99 -29.00 19.95
C LEU A 505 -0.15 -28.36 20.74
N ALA A 506 -0.49 -28.92 21.90
CA ALA A 506 -1.55 -28.40 22.76
C ALA A 506 -1.24 -26.97 23.22
N ALA A 507 -0.01 -26.71 23.67
CA ALA A 507 0.38 -25.38 24.12
C ALA A 507 0.36 -24.34 22.99
N SER A 508 0.91 -24.66 21.82
CA SER A 508 0.93 -23.72 20.69
C SER A 508 -0.47 -23.42 20.17
N LEU A 509 -1.32 -24.46 20.03
CA LEU A 509 -2.71 -24.29 19.61
C LEU A 509 -3.54 -23.56 20.64
N PHE A 510 -3.33 -23.83 21.93
CA PHE A 510 -4.02 -23.12 23.02
C PHE A 510 -3.67 -21.64 23.02
N TRP A 511 -2.38 -21.27 23.00
CA TRP A 511 -1.99 -19.86 23.06
C TRP A 511 -2.38 -19.08 21.80
N VAL A 512 -2.18 -19.65 20.62
CA VAL A 512 -2.62 -19.01 19.36
C VAL A 512 -4.14 -18.93 19.29
N GLY A 513 -4.85 -19.99 19.69
CA GLY A 513 -6.31 -20.04 19.71
C GLY A 513 -6.93 -19.08 20.73
N ALA A 514 -6.36 -18.97 21.93
CA ALA A 514 -6.81 -18.05 22.97
C ALA A 514 -6.62 -16.59 22.52
N ALA A 515 -5.48 -16.28 21.92
CA ALA A 515 -5.23 -14.96 21.35
C ALA A 515 -6.21 -14.64 20.21
N LEU A 516 -6.43 -15.56 19.26
CA LEU A 516 -7.44 -15.39 18.21
C LEU A 516 -8.86 -15.22 18.77
N ALA A 517 -9.25 -16.03 19.77
CA ALA A 517 -10.56 -15.92 20.40
C ALA A 517 -10.74 -14.55 21.09
N ALA A 518 -9.67 -14.01 21.66
CA ALA A 518 -9.70 -12.70 22.33
C ALA A 518 -9.71 -11.53 21.33
N GLY A 519 -8.89 -11.56 20.27
CA GLY A 519 -8.65 -10.42 19.39
C GLY A 519 -9.01 -10.63 17.93
N TRP A 520 -10.06 -11.42 17.63
CA TRP A 520 -10.59 -11.58 16.27
C TRP A 520 -11.76 -10.62 15.98
N PRO A 521 -11.82 -10.04 14.76
CA PRO A 521 -10.71 -9.92 13.80
C PRO A 521 -9.59 -9.04 14.39
N ALA A 522 -8.37 -9.12 13.85
CA ALA A 522 -7.21 -8.40 14.38
C ALA A 522 -7.45 -6.90 14.62
N VAL A 523 -6.58 -6.37 15.48
CA VAL A 523 -6.61 -4.99 15.93
C VAL A 523 -5.66 -4.13 15.08
N VAL A 524 -6.11 -2.93 14.74
CA VAL A 524 -5.34 -1.97 13.92
C VAL A 524 -4.87 -0.83 14.81
N GLY A 525 -3.56 -0.56 14.82
CA GLY A 525 -2.98 0.54 15.59
C GLY A 525 -3.12 1.87 14.85
N TRP A 526 -2.80 2.98 15.53
CA TRP A 526 -2.86 4.34 14.96
C TRP A 526 -2.19 4.44 13.57
N ASP A 527 -0.98 3.88 13.46
CA ASP A 527 -0.20 3.83 12.21
C ASP A 527 -0.68 2.75 11.21
N GLY A 528 -1.47 1.80 11.67
CA GLY A 528 -1.93 0.64 10.89
C GLY A 528 -2.99 0.98 9.85
N PHE A 529 -3.74 2.07 10.03
CA PHE A 529 -4.81 2.50 9.13
C PHE A 529 -4.32 3.30 7.91
N SER A 530 -3.18 3.99 8.01
CA SER A 530 -2.64 4.77 6.88
C SER A 530 -2.49 3.93 5.61
N PRO A 531 -1.93 2.70 5.64
CA PRO A 531 -1.96 1.80 4.48
C PRO A 531 -3.34 1.52 3.88
N TYR A 532 -4.40 1.46 4.69
CA TYR A 532 -5.77 1.23 4.19
C TYR A 532 -6.21 2.44 3.36
N ILE A 533 -5.99 3.64 3.89
CA ILE A 533 -6.30 4.90 3.20
C ILE A 533 -5.47 5.04 1.91
N GLN A 534 -4.18 4.74 1.96
CA GLN A 534 -3.26 4.80 0.81
C GLN A 534 -3.68 3.88 -0.35
N VAL A 535 -4.24 2.71 -0.04
CA VAL A 535 -4.74 1.78 -1.06
C VAL A 535 -6.00 2.35 -1.72
N GLU A 536 -6.88 2.99 -0.95
CA GLU A 536 -8.08 3.66 -1.47
C GLU A 536 -7.75 4.92 -2.28
N THR A 537 -6.64 5.61 -2.00
CA THR A 537 -6.16 6.74 -2.83
C THR A 537 -5.41 6.29 -4.09
N GLY A 538 -5.03 5.01 -4.19
CA GLY A 538 -4.19 4.52 -5.28
C GLY A 538 -2.75 5.02 -5.21
N SER A 539 -2.26 5.47 -4.06
CA SER A 539 -0.93 6.05 -3.89
C SER A 539 -0.24 5.51 -2.64
N VAL A 540 1.04 5.17 -2.74
CA VAL A 540 1.85 4.72 -1.59
C VAL A 540 2.78 5.83 -1.13
N THR A 541 2.91 6.00 0.20
CA THR A 541 3.87 6.92 0.82
C THR A 541 5.05 6.15 1.43
N LEU A 542 6.18 6.82 1.64
CA LEU A 542 7.43 6.25 2.12
C LEU A 542 7.58 6.19 3.63
N TRP A 543 6.70 6.84 4.40
CA TRP A 543 6.74 6.91 5.87
C TRP A 543 6.80 5.51 6.50
N TYR A 544 6.15 4.53 5.86
CA TYR A 544 6.10 3.15 6.32
C TYR A 544 7.02 2.18 5.57
N GLY A 545 7.91 2.70 4.73
CA GLY A 545 8.60 1.91 3.72
C GLY A 545 7.68 1.57 2.55
N ILE A 546 8.25 1.04 1.47
CA ILE A 546 7.50 0.75 0.25
C ILE A 546 6.73 -0.57 0.38
N GLY A 547 7.34 -1.57 1.04
CA GLY A 547 6.78 -2.92 1.09
C GLY A 547 5.53 -3.04 1.96
N TYR A 548 5.46 -2.34 3.09
CA TYR A 548 4.34 -2.48 4.02
C TYR A 548 2.97 -2.11 3.43
N PRO A 549 2.76 -0.90 2.87
CA PRO A 549 1.48 -0.53 2.27
C PRO A 549 1.12 -1.40 1.06
N LEU A 550 2.11 -1.87 0.30
CA LEU A 550 1.86 -2.82 -0.79
C LEU A 550 1.38 -4.18 -0.27
N ILE A 551 1.95 -4.70 0.81
CA ILE A 551 1.53 -5.97 1.43
C ILE A 551 0.12 -5.84 2.00
N VAL A 552 -0.15 -4.78 2.78
CA VAL A 552 -1.48 -4.54 3.36
C VAL A 552 -2.50 -4.37 2.24
N GLY A 553 -2.22 -3.57 1.21
CA GLY A 553 -3.08 -3.46 0.05
C GLY A 553 -3.33 -4.78 -0.66
N GLY A 554 -2.28 -5.61 -0.80
CA GLY A 554 -2.40 -6.95 -1.36
C GLY A 554 -3.41 -7.80 -0.58
N PHE A 555 -3.34 -7.78 0.75
CA PHE A 555 -4.34 -8.44 1.58
C PHE A 555 -5.72 -7.82 1.47
N LEU A 556 -5.83 -6.50 1.35
CA LEU A 556 -7.13 -5.80 1.19
C LEU A 556 -7.82 -6.10 -0.14
N LEU A 557 -7.05 -6.47 -1.17
CA LEU A 557 -7.59 -7.00 -2.42
C LEU A 557 -8.02 -8.47 -2.31
N LEU A 558 -7.37 -9.26 -1.44
CA LEU A 558 -7.73 -10.66 -1.17
C LEU A 558 -8.89 -10.83 -0.18
N GLY A 559 -9.16 -9.82 0.63
CA GLY A 559 -10.20 -9.85 1.66
C GLY A 559 -10.12 -8.67 2.62
N SER A 560 -10.80 -8.75 3.77
CA SER A 560 -10.69 -7.75 4.84
C SER A 560 -9.54 -8.08 5.80
N GLY A 561 -9.42 -7.31 6.89
CA GLY A 561 -8.41 -7.52 7.93
C GLY A 561 -8.33 -8.94 8.50
N ALA A 562 -9.43 -9.69 8.53
CA ALA A 562 -9.44 -11.09 8.98
C ALA A 562 -8.44 -12.00 8.24
N VAL A 563 -8.19 -11.73 6.94
CA VAL A 563 -7.23 -12.48 6.13
C VAL A 563 -5.80 -12.25 6.63
N ILE A 564 -5.45 -11.01 6.96
CA ILE A 564 -4.14 -10.65 7.52
C ILE A 564 -3.94 -11.35 8.88
N THR A 565 -4.98 -11.35 9.73
CA THR A 565 -4.96 -12.02 11.04
C THR A 565 -4.71 -13.52 10.90
N ALA A 566 -5.48 -14.18 10.03
CA ALA A 566 -5.37 -15.62 9.81
C ALA A 566 -3.99 -16.00 9.27
N TRP A 567 -3.45 -15.18 8.35
CA TRP A 567 -2.11 -15.37 7.82
C TRP A 567 -1.03 -15.23 8.90
N SER A 568 -1.06 -14.15 9.69
CA SER A 568 -0.08 -13.87 10.74
C SER A 568 -0.11 -14.92 11.86
N ALA A 569 -1.30 -15.37 12.27
CA ALA A 569 -1.45 -16.44 13.25
C ALA A 569 -0.96 -17.79 12.70
N GLY A 570 -1.33 -18.12 11.45
CA GLY A 570 -0.87 -19.34 10.79
C GLY A 570 0.65 -19.38 10.63
N LEU A 571 1.26 -18.26 10.22
CA LEU A 571 2.70 -18.13 10.05
C LEU A 571 3.45 -18.22 11.39
N THR A 572 2.95 -17.54 12.43
CA THR A 572 3.49 -17.65 13.80
C THR A 572 3.45 -19.11 14.28
N LEU A 573 2.32 -19.80 14.10
CA LEU A 573 2.18 -21.20 14.49
C LEU A 573 3.16 -22.12 13.74
N VAL A 574 3.33 -21.92 12.43
CA VAL A 574 4.30 -22.69 11.62
C VAL A 574 5.74 -22.45 12.06
N VAL A 575 6.10 -21.21 12.38
CA VAL A 575 7.43 -20.86 12.89
C VAL A 575 7.70 -21.55 14.23
N LEU A 576 6.77 -21.45 15.18
CA LEU A 576 6.87 -22.08 16.50
C LEU A 576 6.97 -23.61 16.40
N LEU A 577 6.04 -24.25 15.69
CA LEU A 577 6.01 -25.70 15.55
C LEU A 577 7.18 -26.23 14.70
N GLY A 578 7.65 -25.46 13.71
CA GLY A 578 8.80 -25.81 12.89
C GLY A 578 10.09 -25.91 13.71
N ALA A 579 10.35 -24.92 14.57
CA ALA A 579 11.47 -24.94 15.50
C ALA A 579 11.37 -26.14 16.48
N ALA A 580 10.18 -26.39 17.03
CA ALA A 580 9.96 -27.52 17.91
C ALA A 580 10.16 -28.88 17.20
N ALA A 581 9.71 -29.03 15.95
CA ALA A 581 9.91 -30.25 15.17
C ALA A 581 11.39 -30.60 15.01
N GLY A 582 12.26 -29.58 14.83
CA GLY A 582 13.71 -29.75 14.85
C GLY A 582 14.22 -30.35 16.17
N VAL A 583 13.83 -29.77 17.30
CA VAL A 583 14.21 -30.29 18.63
C VAL A 583 13.73 -31.72 18.81
N MET A 584 12.47 -31.99 18.47
CA MET A 584 11.88 -33.33 18.63
C MET A 584 12.61 -34.39 17.80
N ARG A 585 13.18 -34.01 16.66
CA ARG A 585 13.87 -34.94 15.76
C ARG A 585 15.30 -35.22 16.17
N TYR A 586 16.01 -34.24 16.72
CA TYR A 586 17.46 -34.33 16.92
C TYR A 586 17.89 -34.41 18.38
N CYS A 587 17.16 -33.81 19.31
CA CYS A 587 17.61 -33.65 20.69
C CYS A 587 17.23 -34.83 21.61
N GLU A 588 17.98 -34.99 22.69
CA GLU A 588 17.76 -35.99 23.75
C GLU A 588 16.49 -35.68 24.57
N ARG A 589 15.97 -36.69 25.31
CA ARG A 589 14.69 -36.61 26.02
C ARG A 589 14.60 -35.44 26.99
N THR A 590 15.64 -35.20 27.79
CA THR A 590 15.68 -34.11 28.77
C THR A 590 15.50 -32.76 28.08
N THR A 591 16.21 -32.51 26.99
CA THR A 591 16.05 -31.29 26.20
C THR A 591 14.64 -31.17 25.63
N ARG A 592 14.06 -32.26 25.09
CA ARG A 592 12.69 -32.23 24.55
C ARG A 592 11.65 -31.87 25.61
N LEU A 593 11.79 -32.39 26.83
CA LEU A 593 10.89 -32.08 27.94
C LEU A 593 11.00 -30.61 28.38
N VAL A 594 12.23 -30.08 28.47
CA VAL A 594 12.46 -28.66 28.75
C VAL A 594 11.80 -27.79 27.68
N VAL A 595 11.96 -28.15 26.40
CA VAL A 595 11.33 -27.41 25.30
C VAL A 595 9.81 -27.48 25.37
N ALA A 596 9.23 -28.65 25.65
CA ALA A 596 7.79 -28.77 25.85
C ALA A 596 7.28 -27.87 26.98
N ALA A 597 8.00 -27.79 28.12
CA ALA A 597 7.66 -26.89 29.21
C ALA A 597 7.78 -25.41 28.82
N LEU A 598 8.82 -25.03 28.08
CA LEU A 598 9.01 -23.65 27.61
C LEU A 598 7.87 -23.21 26.67
N PHE A 599 7.33 -24.10 25.84
CA PHE A 599 6.17 -23.78 24.99
C PHE A 599 4.87 -23.56 25.78
N VAL A 600 4.77 -24.10 26.99
CA VAL A 600 3.63 -23.83 27.89
C VAL A 600 3.80 -22.46 28.56
N VAL A 601 5.02 -22.15 29.02
CA VAL A 601 5.28 -21.01 29.91
C VAL A 601 5.64 -19.73 29.18
N VAL A 602 6.44 -19.79 28.11
CA VAL A 602 7.04 -18.59 27.50
C VAL A 602 6.10 -17.82 26.58
N PRO A 603 5.26 -18.42 25.72
CA PRO A 603 4.36 -17.65 24.87
C PRO A 603 3.54 -16.57 25.61
N PRO A 604 2.93 -16.81 26.79
CA PRO A 604 2.22 -15.75 27.52
C PRO A 604 3.14 -14.70 28.16
N LEU A 605 4.45 -14.95 28.26
CA LEU A 605 5.46 -13.99 28.75
C LEU A 605 6.07 -13.18 27.59
N THR A 606 5.55 -13.32 26.37
CA THR A 606 6.02 -12.62 25.17
C THR A 606 4.88 -11.85 24.52
N ALA A 607 5.22 -10.87 23.68
CA ALA A 607 4.23 -10.12 22.92
C ALA A 607 3.67 -10.88 21.71
N MET A 608 4.03 -12.15 21.50
CA MET A 608 3.67 -12.92 20.28
C MET A 608 2.17 -12.93 20.01
N GLY A 609 1.37 -13.15 21.05
CA GLY A 609 -0.09 -13.20 20.95
C GLY A 609 -0.68 -11.90 20.42
N ILE A 610 -0.22 -10.75 20.91
CA ILE A 610 -0.69 -9.44 20.43
C ILE A 610 -0.11 -9.11 19.07
N GLY A 611 1.20 -9.32 18.87
CA GLY A 611 1.86 -8.95 17.63
C GLY A 611 1.26 -9.67 16.42
N MET A 612 0.88 -10.95 16.53
CA MET A 612 0.22 -11.65 15.41
C MET A 612 -1.22 -11.16 15.15
N LEU A 613 -1.88 -10.56 16.13
CA LEU A 613 -3.22 -9.97 16.02
C LEU A 613 -3.17 -8.48 15.65
N THR A 614 -1.98 -7.94 15.42
CA THR A 614 -1.75 -6.51 15.30
C THR A 614 -1.42 -6.21 13.84
N HIS A 615 -2.30 -5.45 13.16
CA HIS A 615 -2.02 -4.93 11.82
C HIS A 615 -1.10 -3.70 11.86
N LEU A 616 0.02 -3.85 12.55
CA LEU A 616 1.05 -2.83 12.64
C LEU A 616 2.31 -3.33 11.94
N ARG A 617 2.93 -2.41 11.22
CA ARG A 617 4.13 -2.62 10.39
C ARG A 617 5.17 -3.49 11.07
N ASP A 618 5.38 -3.26 12.37
CA ASP A 618 6.56 -3.76 13.06
C ASP A 618 6.40 -5.23 13.49
N ALA A 619 5.17 -5.66 13.78
CA ALA A 619 4.89 -7.05 14.08
C ALA A 619 4.98 -7.93 12.82
N MET A 620 4.38 -7.50 11.70
CA MET A 620 4.52 -8.20 10.42
C MET A 620 5.98 -8.21 9.93
N ASN A 621 6.71 -7.11 10.15
CA ASN A 621 8.14 -7.04 9.86
C ASN A 621 8.97 -8.03 10.67
N GLY A 622 8.78 -8.06 12.00
CA GLY A 622 9.49 -8.98 12.89
C GLY A 622 9.18 -10.45 12.57
N LEU A 623 7.94 -10.77 12.21
CA LEU A 623 7.54 -12.11 11.81
C LEU A 623 8.23 -12.56 10.50
N LEU A 624 8.25 -11.70 9.48
CA LEU A 624 8.94 -11.99 8.22
C LEU A 624 10.45 -12.12 8.40
N LEU A 625 11.05 -11.32 9.28
CA LEU A 625 12.46 -11.41 9.64
C LEU A 625 12.76 -12.75 10.33
N ALA A 626 11.88 -13.20 11.23
CA ALA A 626 11.99 -14.49 11.87
C ALA A 626 11.96 -15.66 10.88
N VAL A 627 11.05 -15.61 9.90
CA VAL A 627 10.99 -16.61 8.81
C VAL A 627 12.29 -16.65 8.02
N PHE A 628 12.83 -15.48 7.67
CA PHE A 628 14.10 -15.38 6.95
C PHE A 628 15.26 -15.98 7.75
N ALA A 629 15.42 -15.59 9.01
CA ALA A 629 16.48 -16.08 9.88
C ALA A 629 16.41 -17.61 10.07
N ILE A 630 15.22 -18.16 10.32
CA ILE A 630 15.01 -19.61 10.48
C ILE A 630 15.25 -20.35 9.15
N GLY A 631 14.79 -19.81 8.02
CA GLY A 631 15.05 -20.38 6.70
C GLY A 631 16.55 -20.43 6.38
N CYS A 632 17.27 -19.34 6.69
CA CYS A 632 18.72 -19.24 6.61
C CYS A 632 19.42 -20.31 7.47
N PHE A 633 18.99 -20.46 8.72
CA PHE A 633 19.53 -21.47 9.65
C PHE A 633 19.29 -22.90 9.17
N ALA A 634 18.06 -23.24 8.80
CA ALA A 634 17.72 -24.57 8.31
C ALA A 634 18.53 -24.93 7.06
N THR A 635 18.65 -23.98 6.12
CA THR A 635 19.45 -24.14 4.90
C THR A 635 20.92 -24.35 5.21
N ALA A 636 21.48 -23.63 6.18
CA ALA A 636 22.87 -23.76 6.58
C ALA A 636 23.17 -25.13 7.22
N LEU A 637 22.27 -25.63 8.09
CA LEU A 637 22.42 -26.95 8.71
C LEU A 637 22.42 -28.08 7.67
N ASP A 638 21.49 -28.02 6.73
CA ASP A 638 21.30 -29.03 5.69
C ASP A 638 22.26 -28.87 4.50
N TRP A 639 22.97 -27.75 4.40
CA TRP A 639 23.78 -27.38 3.23
C TRP A 639 24.65 -28.51 2.67
N PRO A 640 25.42 -29.26 3.49
CA PRO A 640 26.27 -30.34 2.99
C PRO A 640 25.48 -31.48 2.35
N ALA A 641 24.28 -31.77 2.86
CA ALA A 641 23.41 -32.83 2.37
C ALA A 641 22.55 -32.40 1.15
N LEU A 642 22.45 -31.10 0.86
CA LEU A 642 21.71 -30.60 -0.29
C LEU A 642 22.49 -30.87 -1.59
N SER A 643 21.77 -31.32 -2.63
CA SER A 643 22.30 -31.36 -4.00
C SER A 643 22.64 -29.96 -4.49
N GLN A 644 23.54 -29.85 -5.48
CA GLN A 644 23.96 -28.54 -6.02
C GLN A 644 22.77 -27.71 -6.54
N GLU A 645 21.79 -28.36 -7.16
CA GLU A 645 20.55 -27.73 -7.62
C GLU A 645 19.77 -27.13 -6.45
N ARG A 646 19.52 -27.92 -5.39
CA ARG A 646 18.80 -27.46 -4.19
C ARG A 646 19.52 -26.34 -3.46
N ARG A 647 20.87 -26.34 -3.45
CA ARG A 647 21.67 -25.24 -2.89
C ARG A 647 21.43 -23.93 -3.63
N ARG A 648 21.47 -23.93 -4.96
CA ARG A 648 21.22 -22.72 -5.79
C ARG A 648 19.83 -22.16 -5.55
N LEU A 649 18.84 -23.03 -5.43
CA LEU A 649 17.44 -22.63 -5.24
C LEU A 649 17.16 -22.12 -3.84
N SER A 650 17.70 -22.79 -2.81
CA SER A 650 17.58 -22.31 -1.43
C SER A 650 18.24 -20.93 -1.31
N ALA A 651 19.39 -20.74 -1.95
CA ALA A 651 20.04 -19.42 -2.01
C ALA A 651 19.18 -18.38 -2.74
N ALA A 652 18.55 -18.72 -3.86
CA ALA A 652 17.67 -17.82 -4.60
C ALA A 652 16.40 -17.46 -3.81
N GLY A 653 15.77 -18.43 -3.15
CA GLY A 653 14.59 -18.20 -2.29
C GLY A 653 14.91 -17.33 -1.07
N LEU A 654 16.05 -17.59 -0.41
CA LEU A 654 16.52 -16.74 0.69
C LEU A 654 16.88 -15.33 0.21
N LEU A 655 17.49 -15.19 -0.97
CA LEU A 655 17.75 -13.87 -1.56
C LEU A 655 16.43 -13.13 -1.83
N ALA A 656 15.43 -13.79 -2.42
CA ALA A 656 14.12 -13.18 -2.67
C ALA A 656 13.44 -12.72 -1.37
N LEU A 657 13.49 -13.54 -0.32
CA LEU A 657 12.96 -13.17 1.00
C LEU A 657 13.76 -12.02 1.63
N GLY A 658 15.09 -12.01 1.49
CA GLY A 658 15.93 -10.89 1.92
C GLY A 658 15.61 -9.59 1.18
N LEU A 659 15.36 -9.65 -0.13
CA LEU A 659 14.92 -8.50 -0.92
C LEU A 659 13.57 -7.98 -0.46
N MET A 660 12.63 -8.87 -0.16
CA MET A 660 11.32 -8.50 0.41
C MET A 660 11.49 -7.80 1.77
N LEU A 661 12.37 -8.29 2.64
CA LEU A 661 12.68 -7.65 3.91
C LEU A 661 13.29 -6.25 3.74
N ALA A 662 14.23 -6.10 2.81
CA ALA A 662 14.83 -4.80 2.50
C ALA A 662 13.79 -3.79 1.97
N LEU A 663 12.79 -4.26 1.22
CA LEU A 663 11.67 -3.44 0.75
C LEU A 663 10.67 -3.12 1.84
N LEU A 664 10.44 -4.04 2.78
CA LEU A 664 9.50 -3.88 3.87
C LEU A 664 9.95 -2.75 4.79
N ARG A 665 11.21 -2.78 5.21
CA ARG A 665 11.81 -1.77 6.09
C ARG A 665 13.32 -1.68 5.90
N ILE A 666 13.83 -0.45 5.84
CA ILE A 666 15.26 -0.19 5.63
C ILE A 666 16.13 -0.64 6.81
N ASP A 667 15.60 -0.65 8.04
CA ASP A 667 16.29 -1.15 9.24
C ASP A 667 16.48 -2.67 9.26
N ASN A 668 15.89 -3.41 8.32
CA ASN A 668 16.21 -4.83 8.14
C ASN A 668 17.54 -5.05 7.41
N LEU A 669 18.05 -4.06 6.68
CA LEU A 669 19.25 -4.21 5.84
C LEU A 669 20.46 -4.69 6.64
N PRO A 670 20.80 -4.13 7.82
CA PRO A 670 21.95 -4.59 8.60
C PRO A 670 21.86 -6.07 8.96
N THR A 671 20.71 -6.53 9.44
CA THR A 671 20.47 -7.94 9.79
C THR A 671 20.51 -8.85 8.57
N ALA A 672 19.81 -8.48 7.49
CA ALA A 672 19.76 -9.28 6.27
C ALA A 672 21.15 -9.42 5.62
N LEU A 673 21.90 -8.31 5.52
CA LEU A 673 23.26 -8.28 5.00
C LEU A 673 24.19 -9.14 5.86
N PHE A 674 24.13 -9.01 7.18
CA PHE A 674 24.98 -9.76 8.08
C PHE A 674 24.69 -11.26 8.03
N ILE A 675 23.43 -11.68 8.20
CA ILE A 675 23.04 -13.09 8.20
C ILE A 675 23.41 -13.74 6.87
N ALA A 676 23.06 -13.10 5.74
CA ALA A 676 23.38 -13.64 4.42
C ALA A 676 24.90 -13.75 4.20
N SER A 677 25.66 -12.72 4.56
CA SER A 677 27.12 -12.68 4.39
C SER A 677 27.82 -13.72 5.25
N ALA A 678 27.47 -13.80 6.54
CA ALA A 678 28.08 -14.72 7.48
C ALA A 678 27.74 -16.17 7.12
N LEU A 679 26.52 -16.45 6.62
CA LEU A 679 26.17 -17.78 6.14
C LEU A 679 26.90 -18.15 4.86
N ILE A 680 27.01 -17.25 3.87
CA ILE A 680 27.83 -17.49 2.68
C ILE A 680 29.27 -17.84 3.09
N TRP A 681 29.80 -17.13 4.08
CA TRP A 681 31.13 -17.38 4.61
C TRP A 681 31.29 -18.78 5.19
N VAL A 682 30.27 -19.29 5.89
CA VAL A 682 30.25 -20.62 6.51
C VAL A 682 30.06 -21.73 5.47
N VAL A 683 29.18 -21.53 4.49
CA VAL A 683 28.71 -22.62 3.62
C VAL A 683 29.47 -22.74 2.29
N VAL A 684 30.14 -21.68 1.83
CA VAL A 684 30.85 -21.67 0.54
C VAL A 684 32.35 -21.84 0.78
N ALA A 685 32.93 -22.94 0.28
CA ALA A 685 34.36 -23.22 0.50
C ALA A 685 35.30 -22.35 -0.36
N ASN A 686 34.93 -21.99 -1.58
CA ASN A 686 35.83 -21.24 -2.48
C ASN A 686 35.85 -19.75 -2.12
N ARG A 687 37.05 -19.19 -1.86
CA ARG A 687 37.22 -17.78 -1.46
C ARG A 687 36.74 -16.77 -2.51
N ARG A 688 37.01 -17.01 -3.81
CA ARG A 688 36.57 -16.10 -4.89
C ARG A 688 35.06 -16.12 -5.05
N GLN A 689 34.45 -17.32 -5.00
CA GLN A 689 33.00 -17.46 -5.06
C GLN A 689 32.31 -16.84 -3.84
N ARG A 690 32.88 -16.99 -2.63
CA ARG A 690 32.41 -16.33 -1.42
C ARG A 690 32.30 -14.82 -1.59
N VAL A 691 33.39 -14.16 -1.97
CA VAL A 691 33.43 -12.71 -2.15
C VAL A 691 32.47 -12.27 -3.25
N GLY A 692 32.45 -12.97 -4.39
CA GLY A 692 31.53 -12.66 -5.49
C GLY A 692 30.06 -12.77 -5.09
N LEU A 693 29.67 -13.81 -4.36
CA LEU A 693 28.30 -14.00 -3.88
C LEU A 693 27.92 -12.96 -2.82
N MET A 694 28.82 -12.62 -1.90
CA MET A 694 28.59 -11.55 -0.93
C MET A 694 28.34 -10.21 -1.63
N LEU A 695 29.20 -9.84 -2.59
CA LEU A 695 29.00 -8.61 -3.38
C LEU A 695 27.68 -8.62 -4.14
N LEU A 696 27.30 -9.75 -4.74
CA LEU A 696 26.01 -9.90 -5.42
C LEU A 696 24.85 -9.65 -4.46
N VAL A 697 24.86 -10.28 -3.29
CA VAL A 697 23.82 -10.11 -2.25
C VAL A 697 23.77 -8.66 -1.78
N TRP A 698 24.93 -8.03 -1.56
CA TRP A 698 25.00 -6.63 -1.15
C TRP A 698 24.39 -5.70 -2.20
N VAL A 699 24.80 -5.83 -3.47
CA VAL A 699 24.26 -5.03 -4.57
C VAL A 699 22.75 -5.23 -4.69
N ALA A 700 22.26 -6.46 -4.57
CA ALA A 700 20.85 -6.76 -4.64
C ALA A 700 20.05 -6.13 -3.49
N LEU A 701 20.47 -6.36 -2.23
CA LEU A 701 19.76 -5.87 -1.05
C LEU A 701 19.82 -4.34 -0.92
N LEU A 702 20.96 -3.71 -1.21
CA LEU A 702 21.09 -2.25 -1.18
C LEU A 702 20.38 -1.58 -2.37
N GLY A 703 20.36 -2.25 -3.53
CA GLY A 703 19.79 -1.72 -4.76
C GLY A 703 18.27 -1.81 -4.86
N VAL A 704 17.64 -2.79 -4.18
CA VAL A 704 16.21 -3.07 -4.37
C VAL A 704 15.31 -1.90 -3.97
N GLY A 705 15.61 -1.21 -2.85
CA GLY A 705 14.82 -0.07 -2.36
C GLY A 705 14.77 1.06 -3.41
N PRO A 706 15.91 1.65 -3.80
CA PRO A 706 15.96 2.70 -4.81
C PRO A 706 15.36 2.30 -6.16
N VAL A 707 15.53 1.04 -6.58
CA VAL A 707 14.95 0.55 -7.85
C VAL A 707 13.44 0.46 -7.76
N VAL A 708 12.88 -0.15 -6.71
CA VAL A 708 11.43 -0.29 -6.56
C VAL A 708 10.76 1.05 -6.31
N GLU A 709 11.38 1.94 -5.53
CA GLU A 709 10.92 3.32 -5.38
C GLU A 709 10.76 3.98 -6.74
N ARG A 710 11.76 3.81 -7.61
CA ARG A 710 11.77 4.34 -8.98
C ARG A 710 10.64 3.81 -9.86
N LEU A 711 10.14 2.62 -9.57
CA LEU A 711 9.09 1.97 -10.33
C LEU A 711 7.70 2.24 -9.76
N VAL A 712 7.56 2.33 -8.43
CA VAL A 712 6.27 2.33 -7.73
C VAL A 712 5.78 3.74 -7.41
N ILE A 713 6.68 4.69 -7.14
CA ILE A 713 6.33 6.03 -6.68
C ILE A 713 6.55 7.03 -7.80
N PRO A 714 5.50 7.57 -8.44
CA PRO A 714 5.66 8.52 -9.54
C PRO A 714 6.15 9.89 -9.06
N ASP A 715 5.64 10.38 -7.92
CA ASP A 715 5.99 11.69 -7.37
C ASP A 715 7.30 11.64 -6.56
N ARG A 716 8.39 12.07 -7.21
CA ARG A 716 9.74 12.09 -6.61
C ARG A 716 9.93 13.18 -5.57
N ILE A 717 9.27 14.31 -5.76
CA ILE A 717 9.46 15.47 -4.91
C ILE A 717 8.77 15.22 -3.57
N ALA A 718 7.54 14.69 -3.59
CA ALA A 718 6.86 14.24 -2.38
C ALA A 718 7.67 13.15 -1.66
N ALA A 719 8.16 12.15 -2.39
CA ALA A 719 8.99 11.09 -1.84
C ALA A 719 10.27 11.61 -1.14
N GLU A 720 10.99 12.55 -1.76
CA GLU A 720 12.19 13.14 -1.15
C GLU A 720 11.83 13.96 0.09
N THR A 721 10.74 14.71 0.03
CA THR A 721 10.23 15.52 1.13
C THR A 721 9.85 14.67 2.34
N GLU A 722 9.20 13.54 2.10
CA GLU A 722 8.82 12.57 3.14
C GLU A 722 10.05 11.90 3.77
N LYS A 723 11.06 11.53 2.97
CA LYS A 723 12.34 11.01 3.49
C LYS A 723 13.03 12.01 4.42
N ARG A 724 13.08 13.29 4.04
CA ARG A 724 13.64 14.36 4.90
C ARG A 724 12.85 14.51 6.20
N SER A 725 11.52 14.39 6.12
CA SER A 725 10.63 14.49 7.29
C SER A 725 10.85 13.34 8.28
N TYR A 726 10.98 12.12 7.77
CA TYR A 726 11.29 10.95 8.59
C TYR A 726 12.68 11.09 9.24
N GLU A 727 13.67 11.53 8.45
CA GLU A 727 15.02 11.75 8.93
C GLU A 727 15.07 12.79 10.06
N ALA A 728 14.37 13.91 9.92
CA ALA A 728 14.26 14.92 10.97
C ALA A 728 13.74 14.30 12.28
N THR A 729 12.68 13.47 12.19
CA THR A 729 12.07 12.81 13.37
C THR A 729 13.06 11.91 14.11
N ALA A 730 13.89 11.16 13.38
CA ALA A 730 14.90 10.29 13.98
C ALA A 730 16.02 11.06 14.71
N LEU A 731 16.37 12.26 14.23
CA LEU A 731 17.43 13.09 14.80
C LEU A 731 16.93 13.95 15.97
N ILE A 732 15.70 14.48 15.89
CA ILE A 732 15.16 15.47 16.84
C ILE A 732 14.93 14.89 18.23
N ASN A 733 14.27 13.75 18.38
CA ASN A 733 13.89 13.24 19.70
C ASN A 733 15.07 13.02 20.67
N PRO A 734 16.19 12.36 20.28
CA PRO A 734 17.34 12.25 21.17
C PRO A 734 17.97 13.61 21.48
N LEU A 735 17.97 14.55 20.53
CA LEU A 735 18.49 15.90 20.72
C LEU A 735 17.64 16.74 21.69
N VAL A 736 16.31 16.62 21.64
CA VAL A 736 15.41 17.26 22.62
C VAL A 736 15.66 16.69 24.02
N GLY A 737 15.88 15.38 24.15
CA GLY A 737 16.23 14.77 25.43
C GLY A 737 17.53 15.29 26.04
N VAL A 738 18.57 15.41 25.20
CA VAL A 738 19.82 16.07 25.58
C VAL A 738 19.57 17.51 26.01
N LEU A 739 18.76 18.28 25.28
CA LEU A 739 18.46 19.68 25.62
C LEU A 739 17.74 19.82 26.98
N VAL A 740 16.81 18.90 27.28
CA VAL A 740 16.02 18.88 28.52
C VAL A 740 16.88 18.44 29.71
N ARG A 741 17.64 17.34 29.58
CA ARG A 741 18.43 16.74 30.66
C ARG A 741 19.81 17.36 30.84
N GLY A 742 20.37 17.96 29.79
CA GLY A 742 21.68 18.62 29.81
C GLY A 742 21.72 19.98 30.53
N ARG A 743 20.63 20.38 31.21
CA ARG A 743 20.58 21.58 32.05
C ARG A 743 21.67 21.54 33.12
N GLY A 744 22.64 22.44 33.04
CA GLY A 744 23.78 22.51 33.95
C GLY A 744 24.89 21.49 33.69
N GLN A 745 24.79 20.69 32.60
CA GLN A 745 25.82 19.75 32.17
C GLN A 745 26.46 20.14 30.84
N MET A 746 25.80 21.00 30.06
CA MET A 746 26.30 21.56 28.79
C MET A 746 26.62 23.04 28.95
N ASP A 747 27.56 23.53 28.13
CA ASP A 747 27.82 24.96 28.00
C ASP A 747 26.58 25.70 27.46
N ASP A 748 26.33 26.91 27.96
CA ASP A 748 25.13 27.68 27.62
C ASP A 748 25.10 28.07 26.13
N ALA A 749 26.25 28.31 25.50
CA ALA A 749 26.31 28.64 24.08
C ALA A 749 26.03 27.40 23.21
N GLU A 750 26.59 26.24 23.56
CA GLU A 750 26.26 24.98 22.87
C GLU A 750 24.78 24.62 23.00
N ARG A 751 24.20 24.85 24.17
CA ARG A 751 22.79 24.61 24.43
C ARG A 751 21.88 25.57 23.67
N ALA A 752 22.27 26.84 23.57
CA ALA A 752 21.58 27.84 22.75
C ALA A 752 21.64 27.50 21.25
N GLU A 753 22.80 27.04 20.76
CA GLU A 753 22.98 26.55 19.38
C GLU A 753 22.03 25.38 19.08
N LEU A 754 22.01 24.36 19.96
CA LEU A 754 21.13 23.20 19.83
C LEU A 754 19.66 23.62 19.78
N ARG A 755 19.23 24.49 20.72
CA ARG A 755 17.86 25.01 20.76
C ARG A 755 17.50 25.75 19.48
N ALA A 756 18.39 26.60 18.98
CA ALA A 756 18.17 27.38 17.76
C ALA A 756 18.04 26.50 16.50
N ILE A 757 18.77 25.39 16.42
CA ILE A 757 18.64 24.43 15.32
C ILE A 757 17.32 23.67 15.41
N LEU A 758 16.93 23.22 16.60
CA LEU A 758 15.66 22.49 16.80
C LEU A 758 14.44 23.38 16.52
N ASP A 759 14.48 24.67 16.88
CA ASP A 759 13.38 25.62 16.66
C ASP A 759 13.10 25.90 15.17
N LYS A 760 14.04 25.56 14.27
CA LYS A 760 13.84 25.63 12.82
C LYS A 760 12.87 24.56 12.31
N VAL A 761 12.65 23.47 13.07
CA VAL A 761 11.85 22.32 12.63
C VAL A 761 10.62 22.09 13.50
N MET A 762 10.68 22.43 14.79
CA MET A 762 9.56 22.26 15.71
C MET A 762 9.47 23.40 16.72
N ASP A 763 8.30 23.60 17.32
CA ASP A 763 8.20 24.45 18.51
C ASP A 763 8.95 23.78 19.67
N ILE A 764 10.19 24.21 19.88
CA ILE A 764 11.06 23.60 20.88
C ILE A 764 10.55 23.84 22.30
N SER A 765 9.77 24.91 22.52
CA SER A 765 9.22 25.22 23.85
C SER A 765 8.09 24.25 24.22
N VAL A 766 7.29 23.84 23.24
CA VAL A 766 6.29 22.77 23.41
C VAL A 766 6.99 21.42 23.58
N ALA A 767 7.97 21.11 22.71
CA ALA A 767 8.70 19.86 22.75
C ALA A 767 9.42 19.65 24.09
N GLU A 768 10.11 20.66 24.63
CA GLU A 768 10.76 20.58 25.95
C GLU A 768 9.79 20.28 27.10
N LYS A 769 8.56 20.81 27.03
CA LYS A 769 7.54 20.58 28.07
C LYS A 769 6.93 19.18 27.99
N GLN A 770 6.82 18.63 26.79
CA GLN A 770 6.15 17.36 26.53
C GLN A 770 7.12 16.18 26.41
N TRP A 771 8.43 16.44 26.38
CA TRP A 771 9.43 15.42 26.15
C TRP A 771 9.46 14.38 27.27
N THR A 772 9.45 13.11 26.86
CA THR A 772 9.80 11.96 27.68
C THR A 772 10.66 11.01 26.82
N PRO A 773 11.49 10.15 27.43
CA PRO A 773 12.19 9.10 26.67
C PRO A 773 11.22 8.06 26.06
N TYR A 774 9.93 8.13 26.40
CA TYR A 774 8.92 7.15 26.00
C TYR A 774 7.97 7.64 24.92
N ASN A 775 7.91 8.95 24.65
CA ASN A 775 7.01 9.55 23.67
C ASN A 775 7.77 9.95 22.41
N ILE A 776 7.17 9.65 21.25
CA ILE A 776 7.62 10.24 19.99
C ILE A 776 7.07 11.66 19.96
N ILE A 777 7.94 12.67 19.84
CA ILE A 777 7.52 14.00 19.47
C ILE A 777 7.59 14.08 17.95
N TYR A 778 6.44 14.13 17.28
CA TYR A 778 6.46 14.28 15.84
C TYR A 778 6.69 15.74 15.47
N TRP A 779 7.52 15.99 14.45
CA TRP A 779 7.71 17.35 13.93
C TRP A 779 6.36 17.99 13.55
N HIS A 780 5.44 17.21 12.98
CA HIS A 780 4.15 17.68 12.50
C HIS A 780 3.15 18.02 13.61
N GLU A 781 3.30 17.47 14.81
CA GLU A 781 2.47 17.82 15.97
C GLU A 781 2.74 19.25 16.46
N THR A 782 3.84 19.85 16.02
CA THR A 782 4.17 21.27 16.22
C THR A 782 4.04 22.10 14.93
N ALA A 783 3.66 21.47 13.81
CA ALA A 783 3.80 22.04 12.46
C ALA A 783 2.55 22.73 11.89
N SER A 784 1.49 22.97 12.67
CA SER A 784 0.41 23.83 12.16
C SER A 784 0.91 25.24 11.75
N LEU A 785 2.17 25.59 12.06
CA LEU A 785 2.80 26.89 11.76
C LEU A 785 4.22 26.83 11.14
N ARG A 786 4.84 25.67 10.89
CA ARG A 786 6.27 25.59 10.43
C ARG A 786 6.45 24.80 9.12
N PRO A 787 7.36 25.22 8.21
CA PRO A 787 7.58 24.57 6.92
C PRO A 787 8.33 23.24 7.05
N VAL A 788 8.20 22.37 6.03
CA VAL A 788 8.93 21.09 5.98
C VAL A 788 10.45 21.35 5.96
N PRO A 789 11.27 20.58 6.71
CA PRO A 789 12.72 20.80 6.76
C PRO A 789 13.38 20.73 5.38
N ASP A 790 14.12 21.79 5.05
CA ASP A 790 14.97 21.81 3.87
C ASP A 790 16.27 21.01 4.08
N ARG A 791 17.10 20.92 3.03
CA ARG A 791 18.33 20.14 3.05
C ARG A 791 19.39 20.72 3.99
N ASP A 792 19.41 22.04 4.21
CA ASP A 792 20.41 22.70 5.03
C ASP A 792 20.09 22.53 6.52
N VAL A 793 18.81 22.59 6.88
CA VAL A 793 18.32 22.26 8.23
C VAL A 793 18.63 20.81 8.59
N ILE A 794 18.39 19.85 7.70
CA ILE A 794 18.75 18.45 7.92
C ILE A 794 20.26 18.28 8.10
N ARG A 795 21.08 18.98 7.30
CA ARG A 795 22.54 18.94 7.45
C ARG A 795 22.99 19.46 8.81
N ALA A 796 22.39 20.56 9.28
CA ALA A 796 22.65 21.11 10.61
C ALA A 796 22.24 20.14 11.73
N LEU A 797 21.07 19.48 11.61
CA LEU A 797 20.62 18.46 12.55
C LEU A 797 21.57 17.26 12.64
N ARG A 798 22.08 16.76 11.49
CA ARG A 798 23.08 15.68 11.48
C ARG A 798 24.37 16.11 12.19
N ALA A 799 24.84 17.33 11.91
CA ALA A 799 26.08 17.84 12.48
C ALA A 799 25.97 17.97 13.99
N ILE A 800 24.87 18.55 14.51
CA ILE A 800 24.67 18.71 15.96
C ILE A 800 24.45 17.36 16.65
N PHE A 801 23.73 16.42 16.01
CA PHE A 801 23.57 15.05 16.53
C PHE A 801 24.93 14.36 16.76
N VAL A 802 25.81 14.41 15.76
CA VAL A 802 27.16 13.83 15.89
C VAL A 802 28.01 14.59 16.90
N LYS A 803 27.98 15.94 16.87
CA LYS A 803 28.70 16.79 17.84
C LYS A 803 28.33 16.41 19.27
N THR A 804 27.03 16.37 19.59
CA THR A 804 26.53 16.02 20.92
C THR A 804 26.95 14.60 21.35
N ALA A 805 26.89 13.61 20.45
CA ALA A 805 27.31 12.25 20.77
C ALA A 805 28.80 12.15 21.12
N VAL A 806 29.63 13.05 20.57
CA VAL A 806 31.09 13.10 20.80
C VAL A 806 31.45 13.96 22.02
N THR A 807 30.85 15.14 22.17
CA THR A 807 31.19 16.10 23.24
C THR A 807 30.51 15.75 24.56
N HIS A 808 29.31 15.20 24.53
CA HIS A 808 28.49 14.84 25.70
C HIS A 808 28.09 13.35 25.68
N PRO A 809 29.04 12.41 25.60
CA PRO A 809 28.74 11.00 25.35
C PRO A 809 27.91 10.35 26.47
N VAL A 810 28.18 10.69 27.73
CA VAL A 810 27.44 10.14 28.88
C VAL A 810 25.96 10.54 28.81
N LEU A 811 25.69 11.83 28.64
CA LEU A 811 24.33 12.35 28.51
C LEU A 811 23.62 11.75 27.28
N PHE A 812 24.30 11.69 26.14
CA PHE A 812 23.76 11.09 24.93
C PHE A 812 23.39 9.61 25.16
N PHE A 813 24.30 8.80 25.69
CA PHE A 813 24.05 7.37 25.93
C PHE A 813 23.02 7.12 27.03
N GLU A 814 22.94 7.97 28.06
CA GLU A 814 21.88 7.91 29.07
C GLU A 814 20.50 8.06 28.41
N MET A 815 20.34 9.04 27.52
CA MET A 815 19.07 9.26 26.81
C MET A 815 18.73 8.09 25.87
N ARG A 816 19.73 7.56 25.15
CA ARG A 816 19.54 6.38 24.29
C ARG A 816 19.21 5.13 25.10
N LEU A 817 19.85 4.93 26.25
CA LEU A 817 19.57 3.81 27.14
C LEU A 817 18.16 3.88 27.72
N ALA A 818 17.71 5.05 28.18
CA ALA A 818 16.35 5.25 28.67
C ALA A 818 15.29 4.90 27.61
N THR A 819 15.50 5.36 26.37
CA THR A 819 14.61 5.08 25.23
C THR A 819 14.63 3.59 24.86
N PHE A 820 15.82 2.98 24.85
CA PHE A 820 16.00 1.59 24.46
C PHE A 820 15.41 0.62 25.50
N VAL A 821 15.60 0.88 26.80
CA VAL A 821 14.95 0.11 27.88
C VAL A 821 13.42 0.15 27.74
N GLY A 822 12.86 1.31 27.38
CA GLY A 822 11.46 1.45 26.97
C GLY A 822 11.07 0.52 25.83
N THR A 823 11.90 0.44 24.79
CA THR A 823 11.70 -0.46 23.64
C THR A 823 11.76 -1.94 24.06
N LEU A 824 12.45 -2.27 25.16
CA LEU A 824 12.50 -3.63 25.71
C LEU A 824 11.31 -4.00 26.62
N GLY A 825 10.37 -3.08 26.81
CA GLY A 825 9.15 -3.27 27.60
C GLY A 825 9.24 -2.77 29.04
N HIS A 826 10.22 -1.91 29.38
CA HIS A 826 10.44 -1.42 30.75
C HIS A 826 10.51 0.10 30.82
N THR A 827 9.95 0.69 31.88
CA THR A 827 10.15 2.11 32.19
C THR A 827 11.22 2.28 33.25
N TRP A 828 12.11 3.23 33.02
CA TRP A 828 12.96 3.85 34.02
C TRP A 828 12.10 4.79 34.87
N GLU A 829 12.22 4.71 36.19
CA GLU A 829 11.46 5.51 37.14
C GLU A 829 11.43 7.00 36.73
N THR A 830 10.23 7.52 36.45
CA THR A 830 10.00 8.96 36.47
C THR A 830 9.66 9.32 37.93
N PRO A 831 10.43 10.21 38.59
CA PRO A 831 10.25 10.53 40.02
C PRO A 831 8.90 11.17 40.36
N GLU A 832 8.15 11.63 39.36
CA GLU A 832 6.80 12.14 39.54
C GLU A 832 5.78 11.01 39.30
N GLY A 833 5.30 10.45 40.41
CA GLY A 833 4.33 9.36 40.46
C GLY A 833 3.03 9.68 39.72
N GLY A 834 3.00 9.44 38.42
CA GLY A 834 1.81 9.63 37.59
C GLY A 834 1.98 9.31 36.10
N ALA A 835 3.20 9.29 35.55
CA ALA A 835 3.42 8.95 34.14
C ALA A 835 3.42 7.43 33.93
N LYS A 836 2.22 6.89 33.68
CA LYS A 836 1.92 5.51 33.30
C LYS A 836 2.93 4.98 32.28
N SER A 837 3.33 3.71 32.47
CA SER A 837 4.24 2.85 31.69
C SER A 837 4.49 3.25 30.21
N ALA A 838 5.67 2.92 29.65
CA ALA A 838 6.01 3.07 28.22
C ALA A 838 5.03 2.34 27.28
N LEU A 839 4.16 1.49 27.84
CA LEU A 839 3.07 0.79 27.15
C LEU A 839 1.70 1.44 27.38
N ASN A 840 1.66 2.56 28.13
CA ASN A 840 0.50 3.10 28.83
C ASN A 840 0.40 4.64 28.72
N HIS A 841 1.30 5.28 27.97
CA HIS A 841 1.05 6.61 27.43
C HIS A 841 -0.09 6.51 26.41
N GLY A 842 -1.30 6.90 26.84
CA GLY A 842 -2.17 7.91 26.23
C GLY A 842 -2.47 7.93 24.71
N LEU A 843 -1.83 7.12 23.88
CA LEU A 843 -2.39 6.66 22.63
C LEU A 843 -3.34 5.56 23.06
N GLY A 844 -4.65 5.77 22.85
CA GLY A 844 -5.64 4.74 23.10
C GLY A 844 -5.08 3.40 22.64
N GLY A 845 -5.18 2.36 23.47
CA GLY A 845 -4.72 1.04 23.06
C GLY A 845 -5.21 0.73 21.65
N PHE A 846 -4.46 -0.12 20.94
CA PHE A 846 -4.92 -0.80 19.74
C PHE A 846 -6.43 -1.09 19.75
N HIS A 847 -6.95 -1.50 20.91
CA HIS A 847 -8.35 -1.75 21.20
C HIS A 847 -9.19 -0.50 21.63
N ASP A 848 -8.63 0.46 22.37
CA ASP A 848 -9.37 1.68 22.77
C ASP A 848 -9.81 2.50 21.57
N HIS A 849 -9.24 2.31 20.37
CA HIS A 849 -9.67 2.99 19.15
C HIS A 849 -10.85 2.33 18.43
N LEU A 850 -11.28 1.15 18.86
CA LEU A 850 -12.58 0.57 18.49
C LEU A 850 -13.70 1.07 19.41
N GLN A 851 -13.32 1.63 20.57
CA GLN A 851 -14.22 2.19 21.58
C GLN A 851 -14.03 3.72 21.75
N THR A 852 -13.12 4.33 20.99
CA THR A 852 -12.77 5.76 21.08
C THR A 852 -13.93 6.60 20.60
N ASP A 853 -14.20 7.71 21.28
CA ASP A 853 -15.20 8.66 20.80
C ASP A 853 -14.77 9.49 19.59
N SER A 854 -13.55 9.29 19.08
CA SER A 854 -13.11 9.90 17.82
C SER A 854 -14.00 9.43 16.66
N PRO A 855 -14.75 10.33 16.01
CA PRO A 855 -15.64 9.97 14.92
C PRO A 855 -14.90 9.43 13.70
N GLN A 856 -13.62 9.81 13.50
CA GLN A 856 -12.83 9.31 12.37
C GLN A 856 -12.51 7.82 12.52
N TRP A 857 -12.11 7.39 13.71
CA TRP A 857 -11.73 6.00 13.96
C TRP A 857 -12.94 5.07 13.99
N LYS A 858 -14.06 5.51 14.57
CA LYS A 858 -15.34 4.78 14.51
C LYS A 858 -15.74 4.51 13.05
N ARG A 859 -15.61 5.50 12.16
CA ARG A 859 -15.87 5.33 10.71
C ARG A 859 -14.96 4.29 10.07
N THR A 860 -13.65 4.37 10.30
CA THR A 860 -12.70 3.44 9.70
C THR A 860 -12.95 2.00 10.18
N ALA A 861 -13.16 1.83 11.48
CA ALA A 861 -13.47 0.54 12.07
C ALA A 861 -14.74 -0.05 11.44
N GLU A 862 -15.79 0.75 11.31
CA GLU A 862 -17.04 0.37 10.67
C GLU A 862 -16.77 -0.11 9.23
N ILE A 863 -16.20 0.75 8.37
CA ILE A 863 -15.98 0.47 6.94
C ILE A 863 -15.24 -0.85 6.69
N TYR A 864 -14.23 -1.15 7.49
CA TYR A 864 -13.40 -2.33 7.30
C TYR A 864 -13.83 -3.54 8.16
N GLY A 865 -14.88 -3.40 8.97
CA GLY A 865 -15.48 -4.48 9.76
C GLY A 865 -14.72 -4.82 11.04
N PHE A 866 -14.12 -3.81 11.69
CA PHE A 866 -13.44 -3.92 12.99
C PHE A 866 -14.29 -3.44 14.17
N ALA A 867 -15.58 -3.15 13.98
CA ALA A 867 -16.46 -2.60 15.02
C ALA A 867 -16.71 -3.57 16.21
N PRO A 868 -17.18 -3.07 17.37
CA PRO A 868 -17.48 -3.89 18.55
C PRO A 868 -18.40 -5.09 18.28
N ASP A 869 -19.42 -4.92 17.43
CA ASP A 869 -20.34 -5.99 17.04
C ASP A 869 -19.67 -7.10 16.21
N ALA A 870 -18.55 -6.79 15.56
CA ALA A 870 -17.73 -7.75 14.83
C ALA A 870 -16.66 -8.43 15.71
N HIS A 871 -16.35 -7.89 16.89
CA HIS A 871 -15.41 -8.47 17.83
C HIS A 871 -16.08 -9.48 18.77
N LEU A 872 -15.50 -10.67 18.88
CA LEU A 872 -16.05 -11.72 19.75
C LEU A 872 -16.04 -11.34 21.24
N SER A 873 -15.01 -10.62 21.71
CA SER A 873 -14.91 -10.13 23.09
C SER A 873 -13.92 -8.97 23.23
N SER A 874 -14.44 -7.75 23.21
CA SER A 874 -13.66 -6.53 23.38
C SER A 874 -12.92 -6.48 24.74
N HIS A 875 -13.57 -6.97 25.79
CA HIS A 875 -12.97 -7.07 27.12
C HIS A 875 -11.78 -8.04 27.17
N ALA A 876 -11.87 -9.20 26.50
CA ALA A 876 -10.78 -10.17 26.48
C ALA A 876 -9.55 -9.64 25.71
N ALA A 877 -9.77 -8.92 24.59
CA ALA A 877 -8.69 -8.25 23.87
C ALA A 877 -7.97 -7.21 24.74
N LYS A 878 -8.72 -6.42 25.51
CA LYS A 878 -8.15 -5.47 26.48
C LYS A 878 -7.34 -6.16 27.57
N MET A 879 -7.89 -7.22 28.18
CA MET A 879 -7.15 -8.01 29.17
C MET A 879 -5.86 -8.61 28.61
N LEU A 880 -5.89 -9.13 27.38
CA LEU A 880 -4.70 -9.67 26.71
C LEU A 880 -3.65 -8.55 26.50
N GLN A 881 -4.09 -7.34 26.15
CA GLN A 881 -3.23 -6.18 26.02
C GLN A 881 -2.60 -5.76 27.35
N GLU A 882 -3.41 -5.60 28.39
CA GLU A 882 -2.94 -5.28 29.74
C GLU A 882 -1.96 -6.35 30.25
N TRP A 883 -2.29 -7.62 30.04
CA TRP A 883 -1.41 -8.73 30.36
C TRP A 883 -0.07 -8.62 29.64
N SER A 884 -0.06 -8.49 28.31
CA SER A 884 1.20 -8.37 27.57
C SER A 884 1.96 -7.10 27.95
N SER A 885 1.28 -6.00 28.25
CA SER A 885 1.93 -4.75 28.66
C SER A 885 2.57 -4.83 30.05
N SER A 886 2.07 -5.70 30.92
CA SER A 886 2.61 -5.89 32.27
C SER A 886 3.66 -7.00 32.34
N THR A 887 3.59 -7.98 31.43
CA THR A 887 4.39 -9.20 31.53
C THR A 887 5.41 -9.38 30.42
N ALA A 888 5.15 -8.87 29.21
CA ALA A 888 6.03 -9.14 28.08
C ALA A 888 7.31 -8.30 28.17
N SER A 889 8.45 -8.97 28.04
CA SER A 889 9.75 -8.30 28.00
C SER A 889 10.68 -8.95 26.98
N THR A 890 11.46 -8.14 26.27
CA THR A 890 12.54 -8.63 25.40
C THR A 890 13.90 -8.68 26.09
N VAL A 891 14.01 -8.31 27.38
CA VAL A 891 15.29 -8.34 28.11
C VAL A 891 15.89 -9.74 28.15
N LEU A 892 15.11 -10.75 28.57
CA LEU A 892 15.58 -12.14 28.59
C LEU A 892 15.93 -12.63 27.16
N PRO A 893 15.07 -12.47 26.15
CA PRO A 893 15.43 -12.72 24.75
C PRO A 893 16.74 -12.07 24.29
N LEU A 894 16.97 -10.80 24.63
CA LEU A 894 18.19 -10.06 24.30
C LEU A 894 19.43 -10.65 24.98
N LEU A 895 19.33 -10.99 26.27
CA LEU A 895 20.41 -11.64 27.02
C LEU A 895 20.73 -13.03 26.45
N LEU A 896 19.72 -13.78 26.00
CA LEU A 896 19.91 -15.06 25.31
C LEU A 896 20.62 -14.88 23.97
N CYS A 897 20.27 -13.85 23.19
CA CYS A 897 21.00 -13.49 21.97
C CYS A 897 22.48 -13.22 22.26
N LEU A 898 22.79 -12.40 23.29
CA LEU A 898 24.16 -12.12 23.71
C LEU A 898 24.91 -13.40 24.12
N ALA A 899 24.29 -14.23 24.97
CA ALA A 899 24.90 -15.48 25.44
C ALA A 899 25.20 -16.47 24.30
N ILE A 900 24.31 -16.56 23.30
CA ILE A 900 24.49 -17.41 22.13
C ILE A 900 25.54 -16.81 21.19
N ALA A 901 25.54 -15.50 20.96
CA ALA A 901 26.54 -14.80 20.16
C ALA A 901 27.97 -15.05 20.69
N LEU A 902 28.17 -14.96 22.01
CA LEU A 902 29.45 -15.26 22.66
C LEU A 902 29.91 -16.71 22.49
N ARG A 903 29.00 -17.62 22.15
CA ARG A 903 29.27 -19.05 21.95
C ARG A 903 29.38 -19.44 20.47
N ILE A 904 29.77 -18.51 19.58
CA ILE A 904 29.92 -18.74 18.13
C ILE A 904 30.75 -19.96 17.75
N ARG A 905 31.78 -20.31 18.53
CA ARG A 905 32.58 -21.52 18.27
C ARG A 905 31.76 -22.81 18.43
N ARG A 906 30.79 -22.81 19.34
CA ARG A 906 29.95 -23.97 19.68
C ARG A 906 28.68 -24.02 18.83
N HIS A 907 28.09 -22.87 18.52
CA HIS A 907 26.80 -22.74 17.82
C HIS A 907 26.85 -21.72 16.69
N PRO A 908 27.76 -21.83 15.70
CA PRO A 908 27.99 -20.74 14.75
C PRO A 908 26.75 -20.36 13.93
N CYS A 909 25.88 -21.31 13.56
CA CYS A 909 24.67 -20.94 12.79
C CYS A 909 23.67 -20.17 13.67
N ALA A 910 23.43 -20.63 14.90
CA ALA A 910 22.56 -19.92 15.84
C ALA A 910 23.16 -18.57 16.28
N SER A 911 24.49 -18.49 16.45
CA SER A 911 25.19 -17.25 16.78
C SER A 911 25.14 -16.24 15.65
N ILE A 912 25.14 -16.66 14.38
CA ILE A 912 24.95 -15.75 13.24
C ILE A 912 23.57 -15.10 13.29
N ILE A 913 22.51 -15.87 13.57
CA ILE A 913 21.17 -15.29 13.76
C ILE A 913 21.19 -14.32 14.95
N ALA A 914 21.73 -14.75 16.09
CA ALA A 914 21.77 -13.94 17.30
C ALA A 914 22.51 -12.60 17.08
N ILE A 915 23.63 -12.60 16.37
CA ILE A 915 24.36 -11.37 16.02
C ILE A 915 23.53 -10.52 15.04
N GLY A 916 22.88 -11.15 14.06
CA GLY A 916 21.97 -10.45 13.14
C GLY A 916 20.85 -9.69 13.88
N GLU A 917 20.23 -10.32 14.88
CA GLU A 917 19.23 -9.69 15.75
C GLU A 917 19.84 -8.55 16.58
N LEU A 918 21.05 -8.75 17.13
CA LEU A 918 21.76 -7.72 17.89
C LEU A 918 22.13 -6.51 17.01
N MET A 919 22.39 -6.69 15.72
CA MET A 919 22.64 -5.57 14.81
C MET A 919 21.41 -4.68 14.65
N ARG A 920 20.21 -5.25 14.52
CA ARG A 920 18.97 -4.47 14.47
C ARG A 920 18.69 -3.79 15.80
N ALA A 921 18.86 -4.51 16.91
CA ALA A 921 18.75 -3.92 18.25
C ALA A 921 19.71 -2.73 18.42
N ALA A 922 20.95 -2.82 17.90
CA ALA A 922 21.90 -1.71 17.93
C ALA A 922 21.47 -0.52 17.06
N VAL A 923 20.85 -0.75 15.90
CA VAL A 923 20.28 0.31 15.06
C VAL A 923 19.17 1.04 15.81
N PHE A 924 18.25 0.32 16.45
CA PHE A 924 17.21 0.95 17.28
C PHE A 924 17.80 1.63 18.51
N PHE A 925 18.80 1.04 19.16
CA PHE A 925 19.51 1.70 20.26
C PHE A 925 20.07 3.06 19.84
N LEU A 926 20.62 3.20 18.62
CA LEU A 926 21.20 4.45 18.14
C LEU A 926 20.18 5.43 17.56
N LEU A 927 19.18 4.94 16.83
CA LEU A 927 18.34 5.75 15.93
C LEU A 927 16.83 5.71 16.20
N ALA A 928 16.35 4.91 17.15
CA ALA A 928 14.91 4.86 17.46
C ALA A 928 14.42 6.24 17.96
N PRO A 929 13.36 6.80 17.38
CA PRO A 929 12.87 8.12 17.78
C PRO A 929 12.23 8.12 19.18
N ALA A 930 11.64 7.00 19.63
CA ALA A 930 11.18 6.83 21.01
C ALA A 930 11.04 5.34 21.34
N SER A 931 10.55 5.02 22.55
CA SER A 931 10.23 3.65 22.93
C SER A 931 8.91 3.18 22.30
N VAL A 932 9.01 2.32 21.29
CA VAL A 932 7.85 1.56 20.82
C VAL A 932 8.19 0.08 20.96
N PHE A 933 7.55 -0.57 21.93
CA PHE A 933 7.86 -1.95 22.32
C PHE A 933 7.81 -2.96 21.16
N LEU A 934 6.91 -2.76 20.19
CA LEU A 934 6.77 -3.64 19.03
C LEU A 934 7.85 -3.44 17.95
N TYR A 935 8.75 -2.45 18.07
CA TYR A 935 9.84 -2.25 17.11
C TYR A 935 10.80 -3.45 17.02
N LEU A 936 11.00 -4.14 18.13
CA LEU A 936 11.85 -5.34 18.23
C LEU A 936 11.00 -6.61 18.38
N PHE A 937 9.87 -6.69 17.68
CA PHE A 937 8.98 -7.86 17.74
C PHE A 937 9.66 -9.18 17.34
N ASP A 938 10.62 -9.11 16.42
CA ASP A 938 11.55 -10.19 16.08
C ASP A 938 12.25 -10.78 17.30
N LEU A 939 12.68 -9.98 18.28
CA LEU A 939 13.30 -10.50 19.51
C LEU A 939 12.35 -11.36 20.32
N HIS A 940 11.05 -11.06 20.34
CA HIS A 940 10.08 -11.92 21.03
C HIS A 940 10.07 -13.32 20.41
N ILE A 941 10.07 -13.41 19.08
CA ILE A 941 10.04 -14.68 18.33
C ILE A 941 11.42 -15.35 18.34
N LEU A 942 12.42 -14.71 17.73
CA LEU A 942 13.74 -15.28 17.51
C LEU A 942 14.53 -15.42 18.81
N GLY A 943 14.47 -14.44 19.71
CA GLY A 943 15.16 -14.55 21.00
C GLY A 943 14.64 -15.71 21.86
N PHE A 944 13.34 -16.01 21.78
CA PHE A 944 12.76 -17.23 22.37
C PHE A 944 13.23 -18.52 21.67
N LEU A 945 13.25 -18.53 20.34
CA LEU A 945 13.56 -19.73 19.57
C LEU A 945 15.05 -20.04 19.50
N LEU A 946 15.93 -19.06 19.68
CA LEU A 946 17.38 -19.17 19.53
C LEU A 946 18.03 -20.29 20.38
N PRO A 947 17.70 -20.46 21.68
CA PRO A 947 18.18 -21.60 22.47
C PRO A 947 17.79 -22.96 21.86
N LEU A 948 16.60 -23.05 21.26
CA LEU A 948 16.13 -24.26 20.59
C LEU A 948 16.96 -24.53 19.35
N LEU A 949 17.18 -23.50 18.52
CA LEU A 949 18.01 -23.58 17.32
C LEU A 949 19.45 -23.98 17.68
N ALA A 950 20.04 -23.37 18.71
CA ALA A 950 21.37 -23.72 19.20
C ALA A 950 21.47 -25.20 19.65
N GLY A 951 20.42 -25.72 20.31
CA GLY A 951 20.32 -27.13 20.68
C GLY A 951 20.24 -28.06 19.47
N THR A 952 19.40 -27.71 18.47
CA THR A 952 19.28 -28.50 17.23
C THR A 952 20.57 -28.54 16.44
N GLU A 953 21.32 -27.43 16.37
CA GLU A 953 22.62 -27.38 15.69
C GLU A 953 23.63 -28.34 16.30
N VAL A 954 23.74 -28.39 17.64
CA VAL A 954 24.66 -29.32 18.32
C VAL A 954 24.28 -30.77 18.06
N ALA A 955 22.99 -31.08 18.18
CA ALA A 955 22.51 -32.44 17.97
C ALA A 955 22.72 -32.90 16.51
N ALA A 956 22.46 -32.03 15.53
CA ALA A 956 22.71 -32.31 14.13
C ALA A 956 24.19 -32.57 13.83
N ARG A 957 25.10 -31.78 14.41
CA ARG A 957 26.56 -31.97 14.27
C ARG A 957 27.03 -33.29 14.87
N ARG A 958 26.61 -33.62 16.10
CA ARG A 958 26.97 -34.88 16.76
C ARG A 958 26.59 -36.09 15.91
N ARG A 959 25.38 -36.06 15.35
CA ARG A 959 24.87 -37.12 14.46
C ARG A 959 25.67 -37.23 13.16
N ARG A 960 26.11 -36.10 12.58
CA ARG A 960 26.96 -36.12 11.38
C ARG A 960 28.32 -36.75 11.71
N ASN A 961 28.96 -36.32 12.79
CA ASN A 961 30.24 -36.86 13.22
C ASN A 961 30.16 -38.37 13.54
N SER A 962 29.06 -38.85 14.13
CA SER A 962 28.88 -40.29 14.39
C SER A 962 28.71 -41.12 13.11
N LEU A 963 28.15 -40.53 12.05
CA LEU A 963 27.99 -41.22 10.75
C LEU A 963 29.31 -41.22 9.96
N GLU A 964 30.09 -40.14 10.05
CA GLU A 964 31.41 -40.02 9.40
C GLU A 964 32.48 -40.87 10.11
N GLY A 965 32.41 -41.05 11.44
CA GLY A 965 33.31 -41.93 12.19
C GLY A 965 32.99 -43.43 12.12
N SER A 966 31.88 -43.80 11.46
CA SER A 966 31.49 -45.20 11.20
C SER A 966 31.84 -45.69 9.78
N HIS A 967 32.48 -44.84 8.99
CA HIS A 967 33.05 -45.14 7.68
C HIS A 967 34.57 -45.02 7.76
#